data_AF-A0A1L9RWN8-F1
#
_entry.id   AF-A0A1L9RWN8-F1
#
_cell.length_a   1.000
_cell.length_b   1.000
_cell.length_c   1.000
_cell.angle_alpha   90.00
_cell.angle_beta   90.00
_cell.angle_gamma   90.00
#
_symmetry.space_group_name_H-M   'P 1'
#
loop_
_entity.id
_entity.type
_entity.pdbx_description
1 polymer ?
#
loop_
_entity_poly.entity_id
_entity_poly.type
_entity_poly.pdbx_seq_one_letter_code
_entity_poly.pdbx_strand_id
1 'polypeptide(L)'
;MLRRFSTNFKKNKGDRDQEPKENGAVKQNGAAKQNGTPKQSKRQSKVSPTQRKPVAEEDNSAKRTEVASIFERYAQLLHASRRPLPNQNGDGTYTDHDSSSGLFQDLKTFGFKDASTLKDLVKSKASGELVDDKTMLMERIIQLVSGLPSFSKNRVELTNAFLDELWGSLPHPPLSYMGNEFAYRSADGSNNNPTLPWLGAANTPYCRSIAPLTIQPGGLPDPGLVFDSIYAREEFTPHPNKVSSVFFDWASLIIHDIFQTDHKNPHMSKTSSYLDLSILYGDVREQQDMIRTHKDGKLKPDTFSEARLQALPPACGVMLVMLNRFHNYVVEELATINEGGRFNKPTPRPGLTEEDIEKLWAKYDEDLFQTGRLITCGLYINITLYDYLRTIVNLNRTNSTWCLDPRAQMEKQGATPSGLGNQCSVEFNLAYRWHSAISANDEKWTEDIFHQLLGKPASELSMQDLLMGLAGYEKNLSPDPAKRTFAQLERQEDGTFKDDDLVNLLCNAVEDVASSFGARNVPKALRCVEILGISEARRWNVGSLNEFRKFFGLKPHETFLEINSDPDVAEALSNLYEHPDFVELYPGIVAEDSKEPMVPGVGIAPTYTVSRAVLSDAVALVRGDRHYTVDYTPKNLTNWGYSEVRYDLNVNQGCVFYKLAQRAFPNHFKADSIYAHYPMTIPSENQKIMKDLGRESDYSYDRPTYTPPKVNLASHQNAKLVAEHQKSFRPVDVEASLFGKIGNAQTEDSAKSVDQEQWNKTVKEYFEDITLQLLQEKSGKLAGIKQVDITRDVGNLAHAHFASKVFNLPLKTKENPRGVFTEHEMFMIMATIYIHIFFDNEPSRSFPVRHATNAVAQQLAQIIETNVKSGNSSGLLSGIFGGGKDNRNALQEYGVHLIRNLQESGLSASEIAWSQVMPTAGALVPSQAQFTEIIDFYLSESGKQHLSEIKRLAKEESKESDEKLIRYCLEAIRINSAFGSYRQAETEQTLVEDGREIHIKPGDRVFVSFAKANHDPEIFPNPDEVKLDRPLDSYIYFNQGAEACLGKEGSLIALASMLRVVARLENLRRAPGPQGQLKKIPRVDGHTVYLREDYSSFFPFPTTLKIHYDGELPAPKRRTTSS
;
A
#
# COMPACT_ATOMS: atom_id res chain seq x y z
N MET A 1 15.05 -9.67 -42.91
CA MET A 1 15.38 -9.69 -44.36
C MET A 1 16.31 -10.88 -44.62
N LEU A 2 16.17 -11.62 -45.73
CA LEU A 2 16.87 -12.90 -45.98
C LEU A 2 17.96 -12.80 -47.06
N ARG A 3 19.17 -13.31 -46.77
CA ARG A 3 20.15 -14.05 -47.62
C ARG A 3 21.52 -14.03 -46.90
N ARG A 4 22.15 -15.16 -46.56
CA ARG A 4 22.84 -16.18 -47.40
C ARG A 4 24.03 -15.63 -48.19
N PHE A 5 25.25 -15.91 -47.71
CA PHE A 5 26.30 -16.76 -48.31
C PHE A 5 27.37 -17.04 -47.22
N SER A 6 28.30 -18.00 -47.30
CA SER A 6 28.23 -19.43 -47.65
C SER A 6 29.63 -20.06 -47.51
N THR A 7 29.83 -21.05 -46.61
CA THR A 7 30.81 -22.16 -46.74
C THR A 7 32.33 -21.80 -46.82
N ASN A 8 33.34 -22.67 -46.60
CA ASN A 8 33.39 -24.11 -46.27
C ASN A 8 34.76 -24.48 -45.62
N PHE A 9 34.77 -25.45 -44.69
CA PHE A 9 35.87 -26.43 -44.42
C PHE A 9 37.27 -25.92 -43.95
N LYS A 10 38.15 -26.71 -43.29
CA LYS A 10 38.03 -27.84 -42.31
C LYS A 10 39.47 -28.23 -41.85
N LYS A 11 39.66 -28.52 -40.53
CA LYS A 11 40.67 -29.48 -39.96
C LYS A 11 42.18 -29.13 -40.17
N ASN A 12 43.16 -29.62 -39.39
CA ASN A 12 43.20 -30.37 -38.11
C ASN A 12 44.61 -30.34 -37.48
N LYS A 13 44.70 -30.56 -36.15
CA LYS A 13 45.89 -31.03 -35.37
C LYS A 13 47.12 -30.09 -35.36
N GLY A 14 48.03 -30.14 -34.37
CA GLY A 14 48.09 -30.82 -33.06
C GLY A 14 49.29 -30.23 -32.30
N ASP A 15 49.25 -30.01 -30.98
CA ASP A 15 49.21 -30.94 -29.84
C ASP A 15 50.62 -31.07 -29.19
N ARG A 16 50.68 -30.98 -27.84
CA ARG A 16 51.79 -31.31 -26.90
C ARG A 16 52.96 -30.35 -26.58
N ASP A 17 52.96 -29.96 -25.29
CA ASP A 17 53.95 -30.28 -24.23
C ASP A 17 55.24 -29.45 -23.95
N GLN A 18 55.33 -29.10 -22.66
CA GLN A 18 56.51 -29.03 -21.75
C GLN A 18 57.46 -27.80 -21.70
N GLU A 19 57.33 -27.11 -20.56
CA GLU A 19 58.31 -26.48 -19.65
C GLU A 19 59.78 -27.02 -19.61
N PRO A 20 60.73 -26.37 -18.87
CA PRO A 20 60.87 -24.96 -18.45
C PRO A 20 62.35 -24.42 -18.51
N LYS A 21 62.65 -23.28 -17.82
CA LYS A 21 64.00 -22.78 -17.39
C LYS A 21 64.90 -22.19 -18.53
N GLU A 22 65.89 -21.30 -18.29
CA GLU A 22 66.35 -20.55 -17.11
C GLU A 22 67.16 -19.27 -17.48
N ASN A 23 67.25 -18.30 -16.55
CA ASN A 23 68.36 -17.37 -16.22
C ASN A 23 69.21 -16.61 -17.29
N GLY A 24 69.50 -15.32 -16.99
CA GLY A 24 70.66 -14.54 -17.51
C GLY A 24 70.32 -13.42 -18.50
N ALA A 25 70.36 -12.09 -18.27
CA ALA A 25 71.07 -11.16 -17.38
C ALA A 25 72.05 -10.20 -18.12
N VAL A 26 71.62 -8.94 -18.29
CA VAL A 26 72.43 -7.69 -18.12
C VAL A 26 73.54 -7.35 -19.15
N LYS A 27 73.29 -6.40 -20.08
CA LYS A 27 74.08 -5.12 -20.20
C LYS A 27 73.64 -4.08 -21.28
N GLN A 28 73.49 -2.83 -20.80
CA GLN A 28 74.02 -1.53 -21.30
C GLN A 28 73.76 -0.94 -22.73
N ASN A 29 73.05 0.20 -22.71
CA ASN A 29 73.44 1.55 -23.19
C ASN A 29 73.36 1.99 -24.69
N GLY A 30 72.77 3.18 -24.89
CA GLY A 30 72.80 4.00 -26.12
C GLY A 30 71.45 4.72 -26.40
N ALA A 31 71.08 5.84 -25.75
CA ALA A 31 71.57 7.23 -25.87
C ALA A 31 71.20 7.95 -27.20
N ALA A 32 70.78 9.23 -27.26
CA ALA A 32 70.29 10.19 -26.24
C ALA A 32 69.74 11.49 -26.90
N LYS A 33 68.85 12.23 -26.21
CA LYS A 33 68.67 13.72 -26.11
C LYS A 33 67.32 14.02 -25.42
N GLN A 34 67.18 14.83 -24.35
CA GLN A 34 67.48 16.27 -24.13
C GLN A 34 66.59 17.20 -24.98
N ASN A 35 65.90 18.22 -24.45
CA ASN A 35 65.84 18.88 -23.12
C ASN A 35 64.35 19.18 -22.73
N GLY A 36 63.97 19.68 -21.54
CA GLY A 36 64.72 20.05 -20.34
C GLY A 36 63.76 20.39 -19.17
N THR A 37 64.23 20.19 -17.93
CA THR A 37 63.49 20.29 -16.64
C THR A 37 64.00 21.48 -15.80
N PRO A 38 63.72 21.66 -14.47
CA PRO A 38 62.88 20.90 -13.50
C PRO A 38 61.70 21.75 -12.98
N LYS A 39 61.34 22.05 -11.70
CA LYS A 39 61.84 21.93 -10.30
C LYS A 39 60.64 22.26 -9.35
N GLN A 40 60.54 21.96 -8.05
CA GLN A 40 61.36 21.25 -7.04
C GLN A 40 60.37 20.75 -5.94
N SER A 41 60.22 19.45 -5.59
CA SER A 41 60.99 18.65 -4.59
C SER A 41 61.07 19.29 -3.18
N LYS A 42 60.88 18.64 -2.01
CA LYS A 42 61.22 17.27 -1.51
C LYS A 42 60.28 16.88 -0.33
N ARG A 43 60.01 15.64 0.11
CA ARG A 43 60.68 14.30 0.09
C ARG A 43 61.52 13.97 1.35
N GLN A 44 61.04 13.03 2.19
CA GLN A 44 61.77 11.94 2.89
C GLN A 44 60.76 11.19 3.80
N SER A 45 60.63 9.86 3.92
CA SER A 45 61.35 8.63 3.51
C SER A 45 62.45 8.08 4.44
N LYS A 46 62.09 7.09 5.28
CA LYS A 46 62.94 5.94 5.71
C LYS A 46 62.07 4.80 6.29
N VAL A 47 62.63 3.59 6.42
CA VAL A 47 61.88 2.32 6.55
C VAL A 47 62.59 1.33 7.50
N SER A 48 61.81 0.64 8.36
CA SER A 48 62.14 -0.61 9.07
C SER A 48 63.26 -0.60 10.15
N PRO A 49 63.36 -1.60 11.07
CA PRO A 49 62.70 -2.92 11.08
C PRO A 49 61.84 -3.27 12.32
N THR A 50 61.28 -4.48 12.31
CA THR A 50 60.31 -5.05 13.24
C THR A 50 60.91 -5.80 14.44
N GLN A 51 60.38 -5.58 15.65
CA GLN A 51 59.93 -6.65 16.57
C GLN A 51 59.35 -6.10 17.89
N ARG A 52 58.04 -6.34 18.14
CA ARG A 52 57.38 -6.72 19.42
C ARG A 52 55.86 -6.51 19.32
N LYS A 53 55.07 -7.38 19.95
CA LYS A 53 53.63 -7.14 20.18
C LYS A 53 53.46 -6.10 21.30
N PRO A 54 52.46 -5.23 21.19
CA PRO A 54 51.54 -5.01 22.30
C PRO A 54 50.05 -4.98 21.88
N VAL A 55 49.19 -5.26 22.87
CA VAL A 55 47.83 -4.72 23.16
C VAL A 55 46.90 -4.31 22.00
N ALA A 56 45.63 -4.71 22.10
CA ALA A 56 44.57 -4.29 21.17
C ALA A 56 44.27 -2.78 21.24
N GLU A 57 44.12 -2.14 20.09
CA GLU A 57 43.49 -0.83 19.96
C GLU A 57 41.97 -0.99 19.84
N GLU A 58 41.21 -0.05 20.40
CA GLU A 58 39.75 -0.01 20.23
C GLU A 58 39.39 0.34 18.77
N ASP A 59 38.54 -0.47 18.14
CA ASP A 59 38.09 -0.18 16.78
C ASP A 59 37.19 1.06 16.76
N ASN A 60 37.69 2.15 16.19
CA ASN A 60 36.96 3.40 16.04
C ASN A 60 36.15 3.46 14.72
N SER A 61 35.93 2.32 14.05
CA SER A 61 35.07 2.18 12.87
C SER A 61 33.65 2.71 13.11
N ALA A 62 32.99 2.32 14.20
CA ALA A 62 31.61 2.69 14.53
C ALA A 62 31.37 4.22 14.49
N LYS A 63 32.28 5.00 15.10
CA LYS A 63 32.20 6.46 15.13
C LYS A 63 32.33 7.11 13.74
N ARG A 64 32.98 6.45 12.77
CA ARG A 64 33.03 6.96 11.39
C ARG A 64 31.71 6.76 10.65
N THR A 65 31.01 5.66 10.89
CA THR A 65 29.71 5.37 10.25
C THR A 65 28.61 6.31 10.77
N GLU A 66 28.60 6.58 12.09
CA GLU A 66 27.75 7.62 12.68
C GLU A 66 28.04 8.99 12.04
N VAL A 67 29.30 9.44 12.04
CA VAL A 67 29.68 10.73 11.45
C VAL A 67 29.33 10.81 9.96
N ALA A 68 29.51 9.75 9.19
CA ALA A 68 29.13 9.71 7.77
C ALA A 68 27.61 9.88 7.57
N SER A 69 26.78 9.08 8.27
CA SER A 69 25.32 9.19 8.18
C SER A 69 24.78 10.54 8.67
N ILE A 70 25.44 11.16 9.67
CA ILE A 70 25.16 12.53 10.10
C ILE A 70 25.47 13.53 8.97
N PHE A 71 26.62 13.41 8.28
CA PHE A 71 26.95 14.27 7.14
C PHE A 71 25.99 14.10 5.96
N GLU A 72 25.52 12.88 5.66
CA GLU A 72 24.53 12.63 4.61
C GLU A 72 23.18 13.25 4.94
N ARG A 73 22.70 13.12 6.18
CA ARG A 73 21.47 13.78 6.65
C ARG A 73 21.59 15.31 6.61
N TYR A 74 22.73 15.88 7.01
CA TYR A 74 22.98 17.32 6.83
C TYR A 74 23.02 17.75 5.36
N ALA A 75 23.56 16.91 4.47
CA ALA A 75 23.55 17.18 3.03
C ALA A 75 22.11 17.18 2.48
N GLN A 76 21.28 16.19 2.85
CA GLN A 76 19.86 16.13 2.48
C GLN A 76 19.10 17.39 2.95
N LEU A 77 19.28 17.82 4.20
CA LEU A 77 18.67 19.05 4.73
C LEU A 77 19.16 20.32 3.99
N LEU A 78 20.44 20.40 3.65
CA LEU A 78 21.00 21.48 2.84
C LEU A 78 20.47 21.48 1.39
N HIS A 79 20.23 20.31 0.80
CA HIS A 79 19.58 20.19 -0.50
C HIS A 79 18.11 20.60 -0.44
N ALA A 80 17.35 20.16 0.57
CA ALA A 80 15.95 20.54 0.79
C ALA A 80 15.80 22.07 0.99
N SER A 81 16.64 22.66 1.83
CA SER A 81 16.74 24.12 2.02
C SER A 81 17.01 24.89 0.71
N ARG A 82 17.78 24.29 -0.20
CA ARG A 82 18.15 24.87 -1.51
C ARG A 82 17.17 24.59 -2.65
N ARG A 83 16.15 23.73 -2.47
CA ARG A 83 15.07 23.57 -3.46
C ARG A 83 14.42 24.94 -3.73
N PRO A 84 14.01 25.28 -4.97
CA PRO A 84 13.19 26.47 -5.24
C PRO A 84 11.82 26.33 -4.56
N LEU A 85 11.04 27.41 -4.49
CA LEU A 85 9.62 27.26 -4.12
C LEU A 85 8.88 26.54 -5.27
N PRO A 86 8.04 25.53 -4.97
CA PRO A 86 7.23 24.87 -5.98
C PRO A 86 6.20 25.83 -6.59
N ASN A 87 6.19 25.88 -7.92
CA ASN A 87 5.24 26.67 -8.73
C ASN A 87 4.63 25.86 -9.88
N GLN A 88 4.84 24.54 -9.88
CA GLN A 88 4.43 23.61 -10.93
C GLN A 88 2.98 23.13 -10.70
N ASN A 89 2.61 22.86 -9.45
CA ASN A 89 1.29 22.41 -9.04
C ASN A 89 0.46 23.54 -8.41
N GLY A 90 -0.87 23.48 -8.59
CA GLY A 90 -1.85 24.42 -8.02
C GLY A 90 -2.13 24.24 -6.51
N ASP A 91 -1.19 23.66 -5.78
CA ASP A 91 -1.28 23.27 -4.37
C ASP A 91 0.01 23.51 -3.58
N GLY A 92 1.06 24.11 -4.19
CA GLY A 92 2.33 24.35 -3.51
C GLY A 92 3.15 23.09 -3.18
N THR A 93 2.91 21.96 -3.86
CA THR A 93 3.72 20.75 -3.77
C THR A 93 4.76 20.66 -4.90
N TYR A 94 5.85 19.93 -4.66
CA TYR A 94 6.79 19.55 -5.73
C TYR A 94 6.19 18.42 -6.57
N THR A 95 6.43 18.43 -7.87
CA THR A 95 6.23 17.24 -8.71
C THR A 95 7.42 16.32 -8.57
N ASP A 96 7.23 15.15 -7.95
CA ASP A 96 8.17 14.06 -8.11
C ASP A 96 8.12 13.58 -9.57
N HIS A 97 9.21 13.80 -10.29
CA HIS A 97 9.42 13.22 -11.61
C HIS A 97 10.21 11.92 -11.44
N ASP A 98 9.70 10.83 -12.02
CA ASP A 98 10.48 9.61 -12.25
C ASP A 98 11.63 9.92 -13.20
N SER A 99 12.74 10.36 -12.62
CA SER A 99 13.94 10.80 -13.33
C SER A 99 14.71 9.60 -13.84
N SER A 100 14.26 9.04 -14.96
CA SER A 100 15.05 8.10 -15.75
C SER A 100 16.40 8.74 -16.08
N SER A 101 17.48 8.13 -15.58
CA SER A 101 18.83 8.69 -15.61
C SER A 101 19.48 8.48 -16.98
N GLY A 102 18.98 9.22 -17.98
CA GLY A 102 19.48 9.20 -19.35
C GLY A 102 20.96 9.57 -19.45
N LEU A 103 21.68 8.94 -20.39
CA LEU A 103 23.11 9.18 -20.62
C LEU A 103 23.35 10.61 -21.12
N PHE A 104 23.84 11.46 -20.22
CA PHE A 104 24.39 12.80 -20.47
C PHE A 104 23.40 13.79 -21.13
N GLN A 105 23.18 15.01 -20.61
CA GLN A 105 24.17 16.05 -20.33
C GLN A 105 25.04 16.46 -21.54
N ASP A 106 24.86 15.79 -22.69
CA ASP A 106 25.61 15.97 -23.93
C ASP A 106 24.80 16.69 -25.03
N LEU A 107 25.47 16.99 -26.15
CA LEU A 107 24.85 17.52 -27.37
C LEU A 107 24.09 18.86 -27.22
N LYS A 108 24.60 19.73 -26.36
CA LYS A 108 24.72 21.15 -26.71
C LYS A 108 25.42 21.28 -28.08
N THR A 109 24.70 21.48 -29.18
CA THR A 109 25.21 22.14 -30.41
C THR A 109 24.13 22.28 -31.48
N PHE A 110 23.92 23.52 -31.93
CA PHE A 110 23.54 23.99 -33.28
C PHE A 110 22.38 23.34 -34.09
N GLY A 111 21.87 24.12 -35.05
CA GLY A 111 20.94 23.70 -36.10
C GLY A 111 20.89 24.69 -37.27
N PHE A 112 20.18 24.30 -38.32
CA PHE A 112 19.61 25.15 -39.38
C PHE A 112 18.37 24.40 -39.92
N LYS A 113 17.32 25.14 -40.31
CA LYS A 113 15.91 24.72 -40.08
C LYS A 113 15.48 23.34 -40.61
N ASP A 114 15.99 22.88 -41.76
CA ASP A 114 15.53 21.62 -42.35
C ASP A 114 16.31 20.40 -41.84
N ALA A 115 17.60 20.57 -41.53
CA ALA A 115 18.43 19.53 -40.92
C ALA A 115 18.12 19.31 -39.43
N SER A 116 17.65 20.35 -38.73
CA SER A 116 17.19 20.22 -37.33
C SER A 116 16.04 19.24 -37.19
N THR A 117 15.02 19.30 -38.04
CA THR A 117 13.84 18.41 -37.94
C THR A 117 14.21 16.93 -38.05
N LEU A 118 15.16 16.58 -38.93
CA LEU A 118 15.64 15.20 -39.06
C LEU A 118 16.51 14.77 -37.85
N LYS A 119 17.30 15.69 -37.29
CA LYS A 119 18.09 15.47 -36.06
C LYS A 119 17.20 15.30 -34.83
N ASP A 120 16.16 16.11 -34.70
CA ASP A 120 15.20 16.08 -33.60
C ASP A 120 14.43 14.74 -33.60
N LEU A 121 13.95 14.30 -34.77
CA LEU A 121 13.27 13.01 -34.97
C LEU A 121 14.18 11.81 -34.63
N VAL A 122 15.45 11.84 -35.05
CA VAL A 122 16.43 10.81 -34.68
C VAL A 122 16.75 10.86 -33.19
N LYS A 123 16.78 12.06 -32.56
CA LYS A 123 17.01 12.18 -31.11
C LYS A 123 15.86 11.58 -30.31
N SER A 124 14.62 12.01 -30.53
CA SER A 124 13.46 11.53 -29.74
C SER A 124 13.30 10.01 -29.85
N LYS A 125 13.41 9.46 -31.06
CA LYS A 125 13.32 8.01 -31.31
C LYS A 125 14.49 7.21 -30.74
N ALA A 126 15.62 7.85 -30.43
CA ALA A 126 16.77 7.21 -29.79
C ALA A 126 16.81 7.38 -28.26
N SER A 127 16.29 8.50 -27.73
CA SER A 127 16.23 8.73 -26.28
C SER A 127 15.02 8.07 -25.62
N GLY A 128 13.90 7.97 -26.34
CA GLY A 128 12.61 7.55 -25.77
C GLY A 128 11.96 8.64 -24.89
N GLU A 129 12.48 9.87 -24.93
CA GLU A 129 11.88 11.02 -24.25
C GLU A 129 10.54 11.39 -24.91
N LEU A 130 9.56 11.82 -24.09
CA LEU A 130 8.29 12.37 -24.59
C LEU A 130 8.54 13.61 -25.47
N VAL A 131 7.84 13.72 -26.59
CA VAL A 131 7.96 14.84 -27.52
C VAL A 131 7.14 16.03 -27.02
N ASP A 132 7.79 17.20 -26.83
CA ASP A 132 7.11 18.47 -26.58
C ASP A 132 6.41 18.95 -27.87
N ASP A 133 5.07 18.89 -27.88
CA ASP A 133 4.21 19.24 -29.00
C ASP A 133 4.38 20.71 -29.43
N LYS A 134 4.71 21.60 -28.49
CA LYS A 134 4.99 23.02 -28.76
C LYS A 134 6.22 23.24 -29.65
N THR A 135 7.08 22.24 -29.80
CA THR A 135 8.18 22.27 -30.79
C THR A 135 7.70 22.05 -32.23
N MET A 136 6.42 21.75 -32.43
CA MET A 136 5.77 21.54 -33.74
C MET A 136 6.54 20.53 -34.61
N LEU A 137 7.09 19.47 -33.99
CA LEU A 137 7.99 18.53 -34.66
C LEU A 137 7.25 17.74 -35.76
N MET A 138 6.03 17.29 -35.48
CA MET A 138 5.15 16.62 -36.45
C MET A 138 4.85 17.52 -37.65
N GLU A 139 4.49 18.78 -37.41
CA GLU A 139 4.17 19.77 -38.44
C GLU A 139 5.40 20.10 -39.29
N ARG A 140 6.59 20.18 -38.66
CA ARG A 140 7.87 20.33 -39.38
C ARG A 140 8.19 19.12 -40.26
N ILE A 141 7.87 17.90 -39.82
CA ILE A 141 8.00 16.69 -40.65
C ILE A 141 7.00 16.72 -41.82
N ILE A 142 5.74 17.11 -41.59
CA ILE A 142 4.72 17.26 -42.63
C ILE A 142 5.14 18.32 -43.67
N GLN A 143 5.70 19.45 -43.25
CA GLN A 143 6.26 20.47 -44.15
C GLN A 143 7.42 19.91 -44.99
N LEU A 144 8.37 19.19 -44.38
CA LEU A 144 9.48 18.56 -45.08
C LEU A 144 9.00 17.52 -46.12
N VAL A 145 8.05 16.66 -45.75
CA VAL A 145 7.51 15.59 -46.62
C VAL A 145 6.69 16.16 -47.78
N SER A 146 5.86 17.18 -47.52
CA SER A 146 5.03 17.81 -48.56
C SER A 146 5.82 18.62 -49.58
N GLY A 147 6.95 19.23 -49.17
CA GLY A 147 7.86 19.96 -50.05
C GLY A 147 8.69 19.08 -51.01
N LEU A 148 8.76 17.77 -50.80
CA LEU A 148 9.52 16.86 -51.67
C LEU A 148 8.77 16.52 -52.97
N PRO A 149 9.45 16.32 -54.11
CA PRO A 149 8.81 15.88 -55.37
C PRO A 149 8.01 14.59 -55.21
N SER A 150 6.89 14.48 -55.92
CA SER A 150 5.93 13.37 -55.82
C SER A 150 6.53 11.97 -56.06
N PHE A 151 7.57 11.87 -56.89
CA PHE A 151 8.26 10.62 -57.21
C PHE A 151 9.61 10.46 -56.47
N SER A 152 9.87 11.28 -55.44
CA SER A 152 11.10 11.19 -54.64
C SER A 152 11.09 9.94 -53.73
N LYS A 153 12.14 9.12 -53.82
CA LYS A 153 12.35 7.97 -52.92
C LYS A 153 12.32 8.39 -51.45
N ASN A 154 12.97 9.51 -51.11
CA ASN A 154 13.00 10.04 -49.75
C ASN A 154 11.60 10.49 -49.27
N ARG A 155 10.72 10.95 -50.17
CA ARG A 155 9.33 11.27 -49.83
C ARG A 155 8.58 10.01 -49.43
N VAL A 156 8.69 8.94 -50.23
CA VAL A 156 8.06 7.64 -49.91
C VAL A 156 8.59 7.07 -48.60
N GLU A 157 9.91 7.10 -48.38
CA GLU A 157 10.52 6.56 -47.14
C GLU A 157 10.10 7.35 -45.89
N LEU A 158 10.06 8.69 -45.97
CA LEU A 158 9.57 9.52 -44.85
C LEU A 158 8.06 9.42 -44.66
N THR A 159 7.26 9.32 -45.74
CA THR A 159 5.81 9.08 -45.64
C THR A 159 5.53 7.74 -44.97
N ASN A 160 6.23 6.67 -45.35
CA ASN A 160 6.05 5.35 -44.73
C ASN A 160 6.46 5.37 -43.26
N ALA A 161 7.62 5.96 -42.92
CA ALA A 161 8.05 6.07 -41.52
C ALA A 161 7.08 6.89 -40.65
N PHE A 162 6.46 7.93 -41.23
CA PHE A 162 5.43 8.73 -40.55
C PHE A 162 4.08 8.00 -40.44
N LEU A 163 3.71 7.17 -41.41
CA LEU A 163 2.56 6.27 -41.31
C LEU A 163 2.77 5.18 -40.24
N ASP A 164 3.96 4.59 -40.16
CA ASP A 164 4.32 3.63 -39.11
C ASP A 164 4.26 4.27 -37.70
N GLU A 165 4.63 5.55 -37.59
CA GLU A 165 4.58 6.34 -36.35
C GLU A 165 3.15 6.70 -35.94
N LEU A 166 2.34 7.20 -36.87
CA LEU A 166 0.92 7.50 -36.62
C LEU A 166 0.09 6.24 -36.35
N TRP A 167 0.38 5.12 -37.02
CA TRP A 167 -0.23 3.83 -36.72
C TRP A 167 0.22 3.30 -35.35
N GLY A 168 1.51 3.38 -35.04
CA GLY A 168 2.05 2.99 -33.73
C GLY A 168 1.59 3.85 -32.55
N SER A 169 0.98 5.01 -32.81
CA SER A 169 0.44 5.93 -31.80
C SER A 169 -0.93 5.49 -31.25
N LEU A 170 -1.57 4.48 -31.84
CA LEU A 170 -2.87 3.94 -31.40
C LEU A 170 -2.80 2.41 -31.17
N PRO A 171 -3.58 1.86 -30.23
CA PRO A 171 -3.60 0.42 -29.98
C PRO A 171 -4.36 -0.31 -31.11
N HIS A 172 -3.70 -1.30 -31.71
CA HIS A 172 -4.23 -2.05 -32.85
C HIS A 172 -4.07 -3.57 -32.62
N PRO A 173 -5.12 -4.29 -32.20
CA PRO A 173 -6.44 -3.79 -31.80
C PRO A 173 -6.43 -3.03 -30.46
N PRO A 174 -7.47 -2.24 -30.16
CA PRO A 174 -7.72 -1.76 -28.79
C PRO A 174 -8.07 -2.94 -27.86
N LEU A 175 -7.75 -2.80 -26.58
CA LEU A 175 -7.98 -3.83 -25.55
C LEU A 175 -8.88 -3.36 -24.39
N SER A 176 -9.16 -2.06 -24.29
CA SER A 176 -10.14 -1.48 -23.37
C SER A 176 -11.31 -0.91 -24.19
N TYR A 177 -12.53 -1.12 -23.69
CA TYR A 177 -13.80 -0.82 -24.36
C TYR A 177 -14.81 -0.26 -23.34
N MET A 178 -15.77 0.54 -23.79
CA MET A 178 -16.83 1.08 -22.93
C MET A 178 -18.08 0.17 -22.96
N GLY A 179 -18.59 -0.18 -21.78
CA GLY A 179 -19.75 -1.05 -21.58
C GLY A 179 -19.69 -1.69 -20.18
N ASN A 180 -20.82 -2.12 -19.60
CA ASN A 180 -20.79 -2.86 -18.34
C ASN A 180 -20.15 -4.25 -18.54
N GLU A 181 -20.33 -4.84 -19.72
CA GLU A 181 -19.72 -6.06 -20.23
C GLU A 181 -18.18 -5.98 -20.42
N PHE A 182 -17.61 -4.78 -20.35
CA PHE A 182 -16.16 -4.56 -20.44
C PHE A 182 -15.57 -3.92 -19.17
N ALA A 183 -16.33 -3.11 -18.45
CA ALA A 183 -15.92 -2.53 -17.17
C ALA A 183 -15.75 -3.58 -16.06
N TYR A 184 -16.54 -4.65 -16.10
CA TYR A 184 -16.57 -5.72 -15.10
C TYR A 184 -16.00 -7.04 -15.64
N ARG A 185 -15.67 -7.97 -14.72
CA ARG A 185 -15.30 -9.35 -15.05
C ARG A 185 -16.58 -10.16 -15.24
N SER A 186 -16.74 -10.83 -16.38
CA SER A 186 -17.84 -11.79 -16.59
C SER A 186 -17.82 -12.88 -15.51
N ALA A 187 -18.96 -13.56 -15.31
CA ALA A 187 -19.07 -14.64 -14.33
C ALA A 187 -18.20 -15.86 -14.69
N ASP A 188 -18.00 -16.09 -15.98
CA ASP A 188 -17.19 -17.15 -16.58
C ASP A 188 -15.78 -16.68 -17.02
N GLY A 189 -15.37 -15.46 -16.68
CA GLY A 189 -14.09 -14.89 -17.15
C GLY A 189 -14.05 -14.53 -18.65
N SER A 190 -15.16 -14.67 -19.40
CA SER A 190 -15.26 -14.24 -20.80
C SER A 190 -15.05 -12.72 -20.97
N ASN A 191 -14.87 -12.27 -22.21
CA ASN A 191 -14.60 -10.88 -22.61
C ASN A 191 -13.30 -10.26 -22.05
N ASN A 192 -12.49 -10.98 -21.28
CA ASN A 192 -11.18 -10.50 -20.79
C ASN A 192 -10.24 -10.14 -21.95
N ASN A 193 -10.29 -10.89 -23.06
CA ASN A 193 -9.85 -10.41 -24.36
C ASN A 193 -11.08 -10.03 -25.21
N PRO A 194 -11.32 -8.73 -25.48
CA PRO A 194 -12.48 -8.29 -26.28
C PRO A 194 -12.47 -8.77 -27.74
N THR A 195 -11.30 -9.14 -28.27
CA THR A 195 -11.16 -9.63 -29.66
C THR A 195 -11.26 -11.15 -29.78
N LEU A 196 -11.10 -11.88 -28.67
CA LEU A 196 -11.32 -13.31 -28.55
C LEU A 196 -12.13 -13.59 -27.27
N PRO A 197 -13.44 -13.28 -27.23
CA PRO A 197 -14.23 -13.27 -25.99
C PRO A 197 -14.25 -14.56 -25.16
N TRP A 198 -14.01 -15.72 -25.79
CA TRP A 198 -13.97 -17.03 -25.14
C TRP A 198 -12.60 -17.37 -24.53
N LEU A 199 -11.55 -16.60 -24.81
CA LEU A 199 -10.19 -16.89 -24.38
C LEU A 199 -10.08 -16.79 -22.85
N GLY A 200 -9.73 -17.89 -22.21
CA GLY A 200 -9.65 -18.04 -20.76
C GLY A 200 -11.00 -18.15 -20.07
N ALA A 201 -12.10 -18.31 -20.80
CA ALA A 201 -13.42 -18.49 -20.19
C ALA A 201 -13.56 -19.89 -19.55
N ALA A 202 -14.41 -19.98 -18.53
CA ALA A 202 -14.82 -21.23 -17.93
C ALA A 202 -15.51 -22.16 -18.94
N ASN A 203 -15.43 -23.47 -18.72
CA ASN A 203 -15.98 -24.50 -19.62
C ASN A 203 -15.35 -24.50 -21.02
N THR A 204 -14.06 -24.18 -21.13
CA THR A 204 -13.26 -24.24 -22.37
C THR A 204 -12.16 -25.31 -22.32
N PRO A 205 -11.61 -25.76 -23.46
CA PRO A 205 -10.52 -26.73 -23.48
C PRO A 205 -9.22 -26.19 -22.88
N TYR A 206 -8.45 -27.03 -22.19
CA TYR A 206 -7.06 -26.69 -21.84
C TYR A 206 -6.21 -26.49 -23.11
N CYS A 207 -5.27 -25.54 -23.07
CA CYS A 207 -4.27 -25.41 -24.13
C CYS A 207 -3.08 -26.37 -23.91
N ARG A 208 -2.07 -26.28 -24.78
CA ARG A 208 -0.81 -27.02 -24.68
C ARG A 208 0.37 -26.09 -24.86
N SER A 209 1.36 -26.22 -24.00
CA SER A 209 2.64 -25.52 -24.11
C SER A 209 3.60 -26.26 -25.06
N ILE A 210 3.56 -27.60 -25.12
CA ILE A 210 4.48 -28.40 -25.94
C ILE A 210 3.78 -29.39 -26.88
N ALA A 211 4.51 -29.83 -27.90
CA ALA A 211 4.15 -30.97 -28.72
C ALA A 211 4.93 -32.21 -28.25
N PRO A 212 4.28 -33.38 -28.05
CA PRO A 212 4.98 -34.64 -27.86
C PRO A 212 5.55 -35.12 -29.21
N LEU A 213 6.88 -35.20 -29.29
CA LEU A 213 7.65 -35.57 -30.48
C LEU A 213 8.55 -36.79 -30.23
N THR A 214 8.96 -37.04 -28.99
CA THR A 214 9.70 -38.24 -28.59
C THR A 214 8.85 -39.50 -28.80
N ILE A 215 9.41 -40.50 -29.50
CA ILE A 215 8.80 -41.83 -29.60
C ILE A 215 9.00 -42.54 -28.26
N GLN A 216 7.91 -42.71 -27.51
CA GLN A 216 7.91 -43.36 -26.20
C GLN A 216 7.85 -44.90 -26.30
N PRO A 217 8.29 -45.64 -25.26
CA PRO A 217 8.06 -47.07 -25.15
C PRO A 217 6.58 -47.44 -25.22
N GLY A 218 6.27 -48.57 -25.87
CA GLY A 218 4.88 -49.04 -26.05
C GLY A 218 4.19 -49.49 -24.76
N GLY A 219 4.94 -49.71 -23.67
CA GLY A 219 4.44 -49.88 -22.32
C GLY A 219 5.18 -48.91 -21.40
N LEU A 220 4.43 -47.98 -20.79
CA LEU A 220 4.96 -47.10 -19.74
C LEU A 220 4.86 -47.79 -18.36
N PRO A 221 5.69 -47.40 -17.38
CA PRO A 221 5.68 -47.99 -16.04
C PRO A 221 4.32 -47.94 -15.35
N ASP A 222 4.05 -48.85 -14.41
CA ASP A 222 2.84 -48.77 -13.59
C ASP A 222 2.85 -47.49 -12.72
N PRO A 223 1.80 -46.65 -12.73
CA PRO A 223 1.77 -45.41 -11.94
C PRO A 223 1.88 -45.62 -10.42
N GLY A 224 1.41 -46.78 -9.90
CA GLY A 224 1.55 -47.13 -8.50
C GLY A 224 3.01 -47.45 -8.15
N LEU A 225 3.69 -48.24 -9.00
CA LEU A 225 5.12 -48.51 -8.85
C LEU A 225 5.97 -47.23 -8.95
N VAL A 226 5.63 -46.30 -9.86
CA VAL A 226 6.27 -44.98 -9.95
C VAL A 226 6.07 -44.21 -8.64
N PHE A 227 4.86 -44.20 -8.08
CA PHE A 227 4.62 -43.55 -6.79
C PHE A 227 5.45 -44.20 -5.67
N ASP A 228 5.38 -45.53 -5.54
CA ASP A 228 5.98 -46.27 -4.43
C ASP A 228 7.52 -46.23 -4.42
N SER A 229 8.17 -46.00 -5.57
CA SER A 229 9.63 -45.96 -5.70
C SER A 229 10.24 -44.56 -5.86
N ILE A 230 9.48 -43.58 -6.40
CA ILE A 230 9.99 -42.23 -6.71
C ILE A 230 9.31 -41.13 -5.89
N TYR A 231 8.02 -41.25 -5.55
CA TYR A 231 7.26 -40.17 -4.91
C TYR A 231 7.11 -40.33 -3.40
N ALA A 232 6.84 -41.55 -2.93
CA ALA A 232 6.30 -41.81 -1.60
C ALA A 232 7.20 -41.30 -0.46
N ARG A 233 6.63 -40.50 0.46
CA ARG A 233 7.33 -39.95 1.63
C ARG A 233 7.93 -41.06 2.51
N GLU A 234 9.25 -41.11 2.62
CA GLU A 234 9.95 -42.02 3.54
C GLU A 234 10.04 -41.38 4.93
N GLU A 235 10.63 -40.18 5.02
CA GLU A 235 10.68 -39.35 6.23
C GLU A 235 10.25 -37.90 5.91
N PHE A 236 9.70 -37.18 6.90
CA PHE A 236 9.29 -35.79 6.72
C PHE A 236 10.51 -34.85 6.71
N THR A 237 10.76 -34.19 5.59
CA THR A 237 11.92 -33.30 5.39
C THR A 237 11.50 -31.82 5.43
N PRO A 238 11.55 -31.14 6.60
CA PRO A 238 10.97 -29.80 6.78
C PRO A 238 11.68 -28.75 5.92
N HIS A 239 10.89 -27.99 5.16
CA HIS A 239 11.33 -27.02 4.15
C HIS A 239 12.56 -26.21 4.60
N PRO A 240 13.62 -26.08 3.79
CA PRO A 240 14.90 -25.54 4.26
C PRO A 240 14.78 -24.09 4.75
N ASN A 241 14.10 -23.21 4.00
CA ASN A 241 13.84 -21.82 4.41
C ASN A 241 12.72 -21.65 5.46
N LYS A 242 12.15 -22.73 6.01
CA LYS A 242 11.02 -22.73 6.98
C LYS A 242 9.80 -21.90 6.53
N VAL A 243 9.45 -22.07 5.27
CA VAL A 243 8.17 -21.65 4.67
C VAL A 243 7.04 -22.37 5.42
N SER A 244 5.95 -21.66 5.72
CA SER A 244 4.81 -22.20 6.46
C SER A 244 3.79 -22.89 5.55
N SER A 245 2.84 -23.66 6.10
CA SER A 245 1.79 -24.27 5.27
C SER A 245 0.90 -23.23 4.58
N VAL A 246 0.70 -22.05 5.17
CA VAL A 246 -0.10 -20.95 4.57
C VAL A 246 0.38 -20.54 3.17
N PHE A 247 1.67 -20.70 2.86
CA PHE A 247 2.17 -20.50 1.48
C PHE A 247 1.54 -21.51 0.50
N PHE A 248 1.42 -22.77 0.89
CA PHE A 248 0.86 -23.86 0.09
C PHE A 248 -0.68 -23.89 0.16
N ASP A 249 -1.31 -23.40 1.23
CA ASP A 249 -2.74 -23.06 1.24
C ASP A 249 -3.04 -21.96 0.20
N TRP A 250 -2.24 -20.90 0.14
CA TRP A 250 -2.41 -19.83 -0.86
C TRP A 250 -2.18 -20.34 -2.29
N ALA A 251 -1.21 -21.25 -2.48
CA ALA A 251 -1.03 -21.97 -3.74
C ALA A 251 -2.26 -22.83 -4.09
N SER A 252 -2.90 -23.46 -3.10
CA SER A 252 -4.10 -24.27 -3.28
C SER A 252 -5.33 -23.43 -3.65
N LEU A 253 -5.46 -22.21 -3.09
CA LEU A 253 -6.42 -21.21 -3.55
C LEU A 253 -6.17 -20.86 -5.02
N ILE A 254 -4.94 -20.43 -5.38
CA ILE A 254 -4.54 -20.11 -6.76
C ILE A 254 -4.88 -21.24 -7.74
N ILE A 255 -4.63 -22.49 -7.35
CA ILE A 255 -4.83 -23.66 -8.22
C ILE A 255 -6.28 -24.12 -8.32
N HIS A 256 -7.10 -23.91 -7.29
CA HIS A 256 -8.53 -24.12 -7.44
C HIS A 256 -9.21 -23.00 -8.26
N ASP A 257 -8.65 -21.78 -8.25
CA ASP A 257 -9.11 -20.62 -9.05
C ASP A 257 -8.88 -20.78 -10.55
N ILE A 258 -7.85 -21.55 -10.97
CA ILE A 258 -7.48 -21.68 -12.40
C ILE A 258 -7.47 -23.13 -12.92
N PHE A 259 -7.78 -24.12 -12.09
CA PHE A 259 -7.90 -25.53 -12.49
C PHE A 259 -9.09 -26.28 -11.87
N GLN A 260 -10.00 -26.72 -12.75
CA GLN A 260 -11.05 -27.69 -12.43
C GLN A 260 -11.33 -28.56 -13.66
N THR A 261 -10.60 -29.66 -13.82
CA THR A 261 -10.79 -30.61 -14.94
C THR A 261 -12.15 -31.29 -14.87
N ASP A 262 -12.89 -31.35 -16.00
CA ASP A 262 -14.14 -32.11 -16.03
C ASP A 262 -13.91 -33.63 -16.07
N HIS A 263 -14.39 -34.34 -15.06
CA HIS A 263 -14.33 -35.81 -15.00
C HIS A 263 -15.10 -36.52 -16.13
N LYS A 264 -16.04 -35.86 -16.83
CA LYS A 264 -16.76 -36.43 -17.99
C LYS A 264 -16.05 -36.18 -19.32
N ASN A 265 -15.39 -35.03 -19.47
CA ASN A 265 -14.55 -34.68 -20.62
C ASN A 265 -13.22 -34.06 -20.13
N PRO A 266 -12.18 -34.87 -19.81
CA PRO A 266 -10.96 -34.39 -19.17
C PRO A 266 -10.13 -33.36 -19.96
N HIS A 267 -10.49 -33.07 -21.21
CA HIS A 267 -9.86 -32.00 -21.99
C HIS A 267 -10.36 -30.60 -21.64
N MET A 268 -11.42 -30.48 -20.82
CA MET A 268 -12.07 -29.21 -20.46
C MET A 268 -11.68 -28.74 -19.05
N SER A 269 -11.41 -27.44 -18.90
CA SER A 269 -11.50 -26.74 -17.61
C SER A 269 -12.92 -26.25 -17.39
N LYS A 270 -13.46 -26.43 -16.18
CA LYS A 270 -14.72 -25.85 -15.72
C LYS A 270 -14.57 -24.45 -15.13
N THR A 271 -13.35 -24.04 -14.80
CA THR A 271 -13.02 -22.71 -14.27
C THR A 271 -12.30 -21.86 -15.32
N SER A 272 -12.27 -20.55 -15.08
CA SER A 272 -11.58 -19.57 -15.92
C SER A 272 -10.05 -19.80 -15.93
N SER A 273 -9.34 -19.15 -16.85
CA SER A 273 -7.87 -19.12 -16.87
C SER A 273 -7.30 -17.82 -16.27
N TYR A 274 -8.06 -17.17 -15.39
CA TYR A 274 -7.72 -15.91 -14.75
C TYR A 274 -7.76 -16.05 -13.22
N LEU A 275 -6.91 -15.29 -12.52
CA LEU A 275 -6.92 -15.21 -11.06
C LEU A 275 -8.09 -14.31 -10.61
N ASP A 276 -9.33 -14.75 -10.83
CA ASP A 276 -10.54 -13.92 -10.71
C ASP A 276 -11.47 -14.28 -9.55
N LEU A 277 -10.94 -15.05 -8.58
CA LEU A 277 -11.60 -15.48 -7.35
C LEU A 277 -12.91 -16.24 -7.60
N SER A 278 -12.98 -17.05 -8.66
CA SER A 278 -14.11 -17.93 -8.90
C SER A 278 -14.29 -18.95 -7.77
N ILE A 279 -13.24 -19.29 -7.03
CA ILE A 279 -13.36 -20.08 -5.79
C ILE A 279 -14.26 -19.44 -4.73
N LEU A 280 -14.30 -18.10 -4.67
CA LEU A 280 -15.18 -17.32 -3.80
C LEU A 280 -16.52 -17.05 -4.50
N TYR A 281 -16.48 -16.49 -5.71
CA TYR A 281 -17.65 -15.95 -6.41
C TYR A 281 -18.39 -16.99 -7.26
N GLY A 282 -17.70 -17.92 -7.89
CA GLY A 282 -18.23 -18.93 -8.80
C GLY A 282 -17.95 -18.67 -10.28
N ASP A 283 -17.81 -19.76 -11.03
CA ASP A 283 -17.37 -19.84 -12.45
C ASP A 283 -18.48 -19.57 -13.48
N VAL A 284 -19.73 -19.45 -13.04
CA VAL A 284 -20.91 -19.19 -13.89
C VAL A 284 -21.91 -18.34 -13.12
N ARG A 285 -22.82 -17.66 -13.82
CA ARG A 285 -23.72 -16.68 -13.21
C ARG A 285 -24.58 -17.28 -12.10
N GLU A 286 -25.05 -18.51 -12.29
CA GLU A 286 -25.85 -19.28 -11.35
C GLU A 286 -25.12 -19.54 -10.03
N GLN A 287 -23.79 -19.70 -10.07
CA GLN A 287 -22.99 -19.82 -8.84
C GLN A 287 -22.83 -18.46 -8.14
N GLN A 288 -22.59 -17.39 -8.90
CA GLN A 288 -22.49 -16.03 -8.34
C GLN A 288 -23.78 -15.60 -7.65
N ASP A 289 -24.92 -15.87 -8.28
CA ASP A 289 -26.23 -15.56 -7.71
C ASP A 289 -26.57 -16.44 -6.49
N MET A 290 -25.91 -17.61 -6.34
CA MET A 290 -26.02 -18.49 -5.16
C MET A 290 -25.15 -18.08 -3.96
N ILE A 291 -24.09 -17.29 -4.15
CA ILE A 291 -23.25 -16.76 -3.05
C ILE A 291 -23.57 -15.31 -2.68
N ARG A 292 -24.35 -14.59 -3.49
CA ARG A 292 -24.84 -13.22 -3.23
C ARG A 292 -26.04 -13.18 -2.27
N THR A 293 -26.23 -12.01 -1.66
CA THR A 293 -27.48 -11.63 -0.96
C THR A 293 -28.50 -10.94 -1.87
N HIS A 294 -28.06 -10.45 -3.04
CA HIS A 294 -28.80 -9.50 -3.90
C HIS A 294 -29.25 -8.23 -3.16
N LYS A 295 -28.46 -7.81 -2.17
CA LYS A 295 -28.68 -6.58 -1.40
C LYS A 295 -27.36 -5.88 -1.06
N ASP A 296 -27.28 -4.59 -1.40
CA ASP A 296 -26.14 -3.69 -1.14
C ASP A 296 -24.77 -4.24 -1.65
N GLY A 297 -24.79 -5.07 -2.70
CA GLY A 297 -23.62 -5.68 -3.35
C GLY A 297 -23.01 -6.88 -2.62
N LYS A 298 -23.64 -7.35 -1.54
CA LYS A 298 -23.01 -8.25 -0.55
C LYS A 298 -23.02 -9.74 -0.92
N LEU A 299 -22.03 -10.44 -0.37
CA LEU A 299 -22.01 -11.91 -0.27
C LEU A 299 -22.74 -12.35 0.99
N LYS A 300 -23.29 -13.58 0.96
CA LYS A 300 -23.75 -14.28 2.17
C LYS A 300 -22.56 -14.42 3.14
N PRO A 301 -22.74 -14.23 4.47
CA PRO A 301 -21.64 -14.29 5.43
C PRO A 301 -20.83 -15.59 5.36
N ASP A 302 -19.50 -15.48 5.47
CA ASP A 302 -18.56 -16.59 5.59
C ASP A 302 -18.84 -17.75 4.60
N THR A 303 -19.07 -17.39 3.33
CA THR A 303 -19.55 -18.29 2.27
C THR A 303 -18.68 -18.17 1.02
N PHE A 304 -18.38 -19.30 0.36
CA PHE A 304 -17.60 -19.37 -0.88
C PHE A 304 -18.15 -20.46 -1.83
N SER A 305 -17.97 -20.28 -3.14
CA SER A 305 -18.58 -21.13 -4.16
C SER A 305 -17.97 -22.54 -4.22
N GLU A 306 -16.65 -22.65 -4.18
CA GLU A 306 -15.94 -23.91 -4.41
C GLU A 306 -16.19 -24.94 -3.30
N ALA A 307 -16.73 -26.10 -3.67
CA ALA A 307 -17.06 -27.20 -2.78
C ALA A 307 -15.83 -28.06 -2.42
N ARG A 308 -14.85 -28.21 -3.33
CA ARG A 308 -13.62 -28.99 -3.12
C ARG A 308 -12.81 -28.47 -1.93
N LEU A 309 -12.80 -27.15 -1.72
CA LEU A 309 -12.03 -26.48 -0.66
C LEU A 309 -12.61 -26.67 0.75
N GLN A 310 -13.78 -27.32 0.89
CA GLN A 310 -14.33 -27.73 2.20
C GLN A 310 -13.58 -28.93 2.82
N ALA A 311 -12.82 -29.69 2.02
CA ALA A 311 -12.06 -30.88 2.43
C ALA A 311 -10.53 -30.70 2.46
N LEU A 312 -10.01 -29.58 1.92
CA LEU A 312 -8.59 -29.22 2.02
C LEU A 312 -8.20 -28.80 3.45
N PRO A 313 -6.91 -28.57 3.75
CA PRO A 313 -6.48 -28.02 5.04
C PRO A 313 -7.28 -26.78 5.46
N PRO A 314 -7.63 -26.64 6.76
CA PRO A 314 -8.59 -25.63 7.22
C PRO A 314 -8.26 -24.18 6.84
N ALA A 315 -6.99 -23.82 6.75
CA ALA A 315 -6.56 -22.45 6.46
C ALA A 315 -6.98 -21.97 5.05
N CYS A 316 -7.11 -22.87 4.07
CA CYS A 316 -7.76 -22.57 2.79
C CYS A 316 -9.19 -21.99 2.99
N GLY A 317 -10.01 -22.64 3.83
CA GLY A 317 -11.36 -22.19 4.14
C GLY A 317 -11.36 -20.87 4.94
N VAL A 318 -10.46 -20.71 5.90
CA VAL A 318 -10.31 -19.45 6.67
C VAL A 318 -9.97 -18.28 5.76
N MET A 319 -9.05 -18.44 4.80
CA MET A 319 -8.68 -17.34 3.88
C MET A 319 -9.79 -16.96 2.91
N LEU A 320 -10.66 -17.90 2.52
CA LEU A 320 -11.88 -17.58 1.76
C LEU A 320 -12.92 -16.84 2.60
N VAL A 321 -13.06 -17.19 3.88
CA VAL A 321 -13.87 -16.42 4.85
C VAL A 321 -13.31 -15.00 5.01
N MET A 322 -12.00 -14.84 5.10
CA MET A 322 -11.35 -13.52 5.15
C MET A 322 -11.64 -12.67 3.90
N LEU A 323 -11.59 -13.27 2.70
CA LEU A 323 -11.90 -12.59 1.44
C LEU A 323 -13.40 -12.25 1.29
N ASN A 324 -14.30 -13.11 1.79
CA ASN A 324 -15.74 -12.83 1.87
C ASN A 324 -16.01 -11.60 2.75
N ARG A 325 -15.44 -11.58 3.98
CA ARG A 325 -15.56 -10.46 4.92
C ARG A 325 -14.96 -9.18 4.34
N PHE A 326 -13.82 -9.26 3.65
CA PHE A 326 -13.21 -8.11 2.97
C PHE A 326 -14.09 -7.55 1.84
N HIS A 327 -14.70 -8.40 0.99
CA HIS A 327 -15.65 -7.94 -0.03
C HIS A 327 -16.85 -7.21 0.60
N ASN A 328 -17.41 -7.78 1.66
CA ASN A 328 -18.56 -7.19 2.36
C ASN A 328 -18.22 -5.83 3.01
N TYR A 329 -17.04 -5.68 3.60
CA TYR A 329 -16.50 -4.38 4.03
C TYR A 329 -16.36 -3.39 2.87
N VAL A 330 -15.80 -3.84 1.74
CA VAL A 330 -15.56 -2.99 0.55
C VAL A 330 -16.87 -2.43 -0.01
N VAL A 331 -17.93 -3.22 -0.15
CA VAL A 331 -19.20 -2.71 -0.72
C VAL A 331 -19.92 -1.74 0.22
N GLU A 332 -19.76 -1.87 1.55
CA GLU A 332 -20.26 -0.89 2.52
C GLU A 332 -19.57 0.47 2.40
N GLU A 333 -18.23 0.48 2.33
CA GLU A 333 -17.46 1.71 2.11
C GLU A 333 -17.73 2.30 0.73
N LEU A 334 -17.85 1.49 -0.34
CA LEU A 334 -18.24 1.97 -1.68
C LEU A 334 -19.62 2.65 -1.67
N ALA A 335 -20.62 2.06 -1.02
CA ALA A 335 -21.97 2.64 -0.92
C ALA A 335 -21.98 3.94 -0.10
N THR A 336 -21.10 4.04 0.91
CA THR A 336 -20.98 5.23 1.78
C THR A 336 -20.18 6.36 1.11
N ILE A 337 -19.11 6.02 0.40
CA ILE A 337 -18.28 6.95 -0.39
C ILE A 337 -19.05 7.44 -1.62
N ASN A 338 -19.72 6.54 -2.36
CA ASN A 338 -20.49 6.85 -3.56
C ASN A 338 -19.72 7.77 -4.54
N GLU A 339 -18.51 7.35 -4.96
CA GLU A 339 -17.66 8.17 -5.83
C GLU A 339 -18.38 8.53 -7.12
N GLY A 340 -18.43 9.83 -7.45
CA GLY A 340 -19.07 10.34 -8.66
C GLY A 340 -20.58 10.12 -8.76
N GLY A 341 -21.24 9.61 -7.71
CA GLY A 341 -22.64 9.21 -7.78
C GLY A 341 -22.87 7.81 -8.38
N ARG A 342 -21.82 6.98 -8.50
CA ARG A 342 -21.90 5.59 -9.05
C ARG A 342 -22.89 4.70 -8.31
N PHE A 343 -23.05 4.89 -7.00
CA PHE A 343 -23.80 4.03 -6.10
C PHE A 343 -24.93 4.81 -5.39
N ASN A 344 -25.60 5.70 -6.14
CA ASN A 344 -26.78 6.41 -5.66
C ASN A 344 -27.90 5.40 -5.31
N LYS A 345 -28.25 5.27 -4.02
CA LYS A 345 -29.38 4.46 -3.58
C LYS A 345 -30.67 4.90 -4.30
N PRO A 346 -31.45 3.98 -4.90
CA PRO A 346 -32.69 4.33 -5.59
C PRO A 346 -33.67 5.08 -4.68
N THR A 347 -34.20 6.18 -5.20
CA THR A 347 -35.20 7.02 -4.54
C THR A 347 -36.51 6.93 -5.31
N PRO A 348 -37.66 6.68 -4.66
CA PRO A 348 -38.96 6.74 -5.34
C PRO A 348 -39.18 8.12 -5.96
N ARG A 349 -39.64 8.16 -7.22
CA ARG A 349 -39.93 9.39 -7.97
C ARG A 349 -41.31 9.29 -8.62
N PRO A 350 -42.06 10.39 -8.74
CA PRO A 350 -43.33 10.38 -9.46
C PRO A 350 -43.16 9.86 -10.89
N GLY A 351 -43.94 8.85 -11.27
CA GLY A 351 -43.94 8.26 -12.62
C GLY A 351 -43.06 7.03 -12.83
N LEU A 352 -42.36 6.51 -11.80
CA LEU A 352 -41.74 5.18 -11.86
C LEU A 352 -42.77 4.09 -11.53
N THR A 353 -42.67 2.93 -12.20
CA THR A 353 -43.40 1.72 -11.82
C THR A 353 -42.64 0.91 -10.76
N GLU A 354 -43.30 -0.09 -10.16
CA GLU A 354 -42.63 -1.03 -9.24
C GLU A 354 -41.50 -1.81 -9.94
N GLU A 355 -41.70 -2.19 -11.20
CA GLU A 355 -40.70 -2.87 -12.05
C GLU A 355 -39.48 -1.97 -12.34
N ASP A 356 -39.68 -0.65 -12.52
CA ASP A 356 -38.57 0.30 -12.67
C ASP A 356 -37.77 0.45 -11.37
N ILE A 357 -38.46 0.45 -10.21
CA ILE A 357 -37.84 0.53 -8.89
C ILE A 357 -37.02 -0.73 -8.62
N GLU A 358 -37.55 -1.92 -8.94
CA GLU A 358 -36.84 -3.19 -8.82
C GLU A 358 -35.57 -3.21 -9.69
N LYS A 359 -35.66 -2.82 -10.97
CA LYS A 359 -34.49 -2.70 -11.87
C LYS A 359 -33.44 -1.73 -11.36
N LEU A 360 -33.84 -0.61 -10.75
CA LEU A 360 -32.91 0.35 -10.16
C LEU A 360 -32.19 -0.22 -8.92
N TRP A 361 -32.88 -1.00 -8.08
CA TRP A 361 -32.25 -1.71 -6.95
C TRP A 361 -31.33 -2.84 -7.41
N ALA A 362 -31.74 -3.63 -8.40
CA ALA A 362 -30.91 -4.68 -9.00
C ALA A 362 -29.63 -4.10 -9.65
N LYS A 363 -29.72 -2.96 -10.34
CA LYS A 363 -28.54 -2.27 -10.87
C LYS A 363 -27.62 -1.73 -9.77
N TYR A 364 -28.19 -1.12 -8.73
CA TYR A 364 -27.42 -0.63 -7.57
C TYR A 364 -26.66 -1.77 -6.87
N ASP A 365 -27.29 -2.94 -6.71
CA ASP A 365 -26.65 -4.15 -6.19
C ASP A 365 -25.54 -4.67 -7.11
N GLU A 366 -25.81 -4.81 -8.41
CA GLU A 366 -24.86 -5.33 -9.40
C GLU A 366 -23.62 -4.41 -9.55
N ASP A 367 -23.80 -3.09 -9.62
CA ASP A 367 -22.68 -2.16 -9.76
C ASP A 367 -21.79 -2.16 -8.49
N LEU A 368 -22.38 -2.30 -7.30
CA LEU A 368 -21.64 -2.48 -6.04
C LEU A 368 -20.91 -3.83 -6.00
N PHE A 369 -21.63 -4.93 -6.27
CA PHE A 369 -21.07 -6.29 -6.29
C PHE A 369 -19.88 -6.38 -7.24
N GLN A 370 -20.03 -5.91 -8.49
CA GLN A 370 -18.96 -6.01 -9.49
C GLN A 370 -17.77 -5.08 -9.19
N THR A 371 -18.01 -3.87 -8.67
CA THR A 371 -16.90 -3.00 -8.22
C THR A 371 -16.19 -3.61 -7.00
N GLY A 372 -16.93 -4.18 -6.04
CA GLY A 372 -16.38 -4.90 -4.89
C GLY A 372 -15.59 -6.16 -5.28
N ARG A 373 -16.06 -6.90 -6.29
CA ARG A 373 -15.34 -8.02 -6.90
C ARG A 373 -13.99 -7.57 -7.47
N LEU A 374 -13.98 -6.51 -8.29
CA LEU A 374 -12.73 -5.96 -8.85
C LEU A 374 -11.71 -5.54 -7.78
N ILE A 375 -12.17 -4.89 -6.71
CA ILE A 375 -11.30 -4.46 -5.60
C ILE A 375 -10.78 -5.67 -4.81
N THR A 376 -11.62 -6.65 -4.50
CA THR A 376 -11.23 -7.87 -3.75
C THR A 376 -10.23 -8.71 -4.55
N CYS A 377 -10.46 -8.86 -5.87
CA CYS A 377 -9.48 -9.38 -6.82
C CYS A 377 -8.18 -8.56 -6.80
N GLY A 378 -8.28 -7.22 -6.71
CA GLY A 378 -7.16 -6.30 -6.54
C GLY A 378 -6.31 -6.53 -5.28
N LEU A 379 -6.92 -6.92 -4.15
CA LEU A 379 -6.18 -7.33 -2.95
C LEU A 379 -5.52 -8.70 -3.15
N TYR A 380 -6.27 -9.67 -3.68
CA TYR A 380 -5.79 -11.03 -3.95
C TYR A 380 -4.57 -11.06 -4.87
N ILE A 381 -4.55 -10.26 -5.95
CA ILE A 381 -3.37 -10.15 -6.81
C ILE A 381 -2.20 -9.43 -6.13
N ASN A 382 -2.45 -8.42 -5.30
CA ASN A 382 -1.36 -7.73 -4.61
C ASN A 382 -0.72 -8.63 -3.56
N ILE A 383 -1.48 -9.45 -2.82
CA ILE A 383 -0.93 -10.50 -1.95
C ILE A 383 -0.15 -11.55 -2.77
N THR A 384 -0.70 -11.97 -3.91
CA THR A 384 -0.04 -12.96 -4.79
C THR A 384 1.30 -12.46 -5.35
N LEU A 385 1.44 -11.16 -5.60
CA LEU A 385 2.67 -10.55 -6.12
C LEU A 385 3.64 -10.06 -5.04
N TYR A 386 3.14 -9.56 -3.91
CA TYR A 386 3.96 -8.92 -2.88
C TYR A 386 4.12 -9.72 -1.59
N ASP A 387 3.39 -10.81 -1.37
CA ASP A 387 3.62 -11.70 -0.23
C ASP A 387 4.07 -13.08 -0.73
N TYR A 388 3.29 -13.67 -1.63
CA TYR A 388 3.52 -15.01 -2.19
C TYR A 388 4.71 -15.06 -3.16
N LEU A 389 4.72 -14.28 -4.23
CA LEU A 389 5.84 -14.28 -5.19
C LEU A 389 7.16 -13.80 -4.56
N ARG A 390 7.11 -12.85 -3.60
CA ARG A 390 8.30 -12.49 -2.80
C ARG A 390 8.85 -13.67 -2.00
N THR A 391 7.98 -14.52 -1.46
CA THR A 391 8.37 -15.76 -0.78
C THR A 391 8.99 -16.76 -1.77
N ILE A 392 8.43 -16.93 -2.98
CA ILE A 392 9.00 -17.80 -4.04
C ILE A 392 10.46 -17.46 -4.34
N VAL A 393 10.79 -16.17 -4.51
CA VAL A 393 12.15 -15.69 -4.83
C VAL A 393 12.94 -15.20 -3.60
N ASN A 394 12.57 -15.61 -2.38
CA ASN A 394 13.30 -15.33 -1.12
C ASN A 394 13.55 -13.84 -0.81
N LEU A 395 12.75 -12.93 -1.38
CA LEU A 395 12.94 -11.48 -1.24
C LEU A 395 12.60 -10.96 0.17
N ASN A 396 11.80 -11.71 0.94
CA ASN A 396 11.46 -11.38 2.32
C ASN A 396 12.68 -11.48 3.27
N ARG A 397 13.78 -12.13 2.84
CA ARG A 397 15.08 -12.11 3.52
C ARG A 397 15.98 -10.95 3.08
N THR A 398 15.41 -9.89 2.50
CA THR A 398 16.13 -8.70 2.04
C THR A 398 15.32 -7.41 2.28
N ASN A 399 16.00 -6.30 2.54
CA ASN A 399 15.38 -4.96 2.57
C ASN A 399 15.16 -4.38 1.14
N SER A 400 15.17 -5.20 0.09
CA SER A 400 15.01 -4.74 -1.30
C SER A 400 13.56 -4.44 -1.64
N THR A 401 13.27 -3.24 -2.13
CA THR A 401 11.94 -2.87 -2.65
C THR A 401 11.66 -3.40 -4.07
N TRP A 402 12.65 -3.99 -4.73
CA TRP A 402 12.43 -4.65 -6.03
C TRP A 402 11.50 -5.86 -5.87
N CYS A 403 10.59 -6.03 -6.82
CA CYS A 403 9.73 -7.20 -6.98
C CYS A 403 9.53 -7.51 -8.46
N LEU A 404 9.21 -8.77 -8.78
CA LEU A 404 8.81 -9.18 -10.12
C LEU A 404 7.30 -8.92 -10.31
N ASP A 405 6.91 -7.68 -10.57
CA ASP A 405 5.51 -7.34 -10.88
C ASP A 405 5.25 -7.45 -12.41
N PRO A 406 4.45 -8.43 -12.89
CA PRO A 406 4.16 -8.59 -14.32
C PRO A 406 3.35 -7.43 -14.93
N ARG A 407 2.78 -6.56 -14.11
CA ARG A 407 1.98 -5.38 -14.52
C ARG A 407 2.85 -4.17 -14.86
N ALA A 408 4.17 -4.25 -14.68
CA ALA A 408 5.10 -3.16 -14.97
C ALA A 408 4.88 -2.60 -16.39
N GLN A 409 4.74 -1.27 -16.48
CA GLN A 409 4.58 -0.57 -17.75
C GLN A 409 5.91 -0.59 -18.53
N MET A 410 5.82 -0.74 -19.86
CA MET A 410 6.99 -0.94 -20.73
C MET A 410 6.85 -0.05 -21.97
N GLU A 411 7.40 1.16 -21.90
CA GLU A 411 7.14 2.27 -22.83
C GLU A 411 7.84 2.17 -24.21
N LYS A 412 8.52 1.05 -24.50
CA LYS A 412 9.41 0.93 -25.67
C LYS A 412 8.73 0.20 -26.84
N GLN A 413 9.00 0.66 -28.06
CA GLN A 413 8.53 0.01 -29.29
C GLN A 413 9.04 -1.45 -29.33
N GLY A 414 8.12 -2.42 -29.38
CA GLY A 414 8.44 -3.85 -29.29
C GLY A 414 8.52 -4.42 -27.86
N ALA A 415 8.04 -3.69 -26.85
CA ALA A 415 7.85 -4.21 -25.51
C ALA A 415 6.87 -5.41 -25.45
N THR A 416 6.98 -6.22 -24.39
CA THR A 416 6.04 -7.31 -24.09
C THR A 416 4.62 -6.75 -23.93
N PRO A 417 3.62 -7.23 -24.70
CA PRO A 417 2.24 -6.74 -24.58
C PRO A 417 1.60 -7.14 -23.25
N SER A 418 0.41 -6.60 -22.98
CA SER A 418 -0.41 -6.89 -21.80
C SER A 418 -1.90 -6.83 -22.15
N GLY A 419 -2.77 -7.54 -21.41
CA GLY A 419 -4.22 -7.56 -21.66
C GLY A 419 -4.65 -8.39 -22.86
N LEU A 420 -3.84 -9.39 -23.28
CA LEU A 420 -4.14 -10.27 -24.41
C LEU A 420 -4.97 -11.52 -24.06
N GLY A 421 -5.39 -11.66 -22.80
CA GLY A 421 -5.99 -12.87 -22.26
C GLY A 421 -4.98 -13.96 -21.92
N ASN A 422 -5.46 -15.07 -21.34
CA ASN A 422 -4.70 -16.25 -20.98
C ASN A 422 -5.52 -17.53 -21.25
N GLN A 423 -4.88 -18.68 -21.41
CA GLN A 423 -5.53 -19.99 -21.40
C GLN A 423 -4.61 -20.98 -20.67
N CYS A 424 -5.05 -21.58 -19.56
CA CYS A 424 -4.24 -22.54 -18.83
C CYS A 424 -3.93 -23.78 -19.67
N SER A 425 -2.70 -24.29 -19.56
CA SER A 425 -2.25 -25.49 -20.27
C SER A 425 -2.29 -26.75 -19.40
N VAL A 426 -2.35 -27.93 -20.03
CA VAL A 426 -2.24 -29.21 -19.31
C VAL A 426 -0.87 -29.38 -18.64
N GLU A 427 0.18 -28.81 -19.21
CA GLU A 427 1.53 -28.83 -18.62
C GLU A 427 1.61 -27.92 -17.38
N PHE A 428 0.95 -26.76 -17.41
CA PHE A 428 0.85 -25.87 -16.26
C PHE A 428 0.05 -26.51 -15.11
N ASN A 429 -1.01 -27.26 -15.42
CA ASN A 429 -1.76 -28.05 -14.43
C ASN A 429 -0.89 -29.09 -13.69
N LEU A 430 0.08 -29.68 -14.39
CA LEU A 430 0.98 -30.70 -13.83
C LEU A 430 2.12 -30.05 -13.05
N ALA A 431 2.68 -28.94 -13.53
CA ALA A 431 3.80 -28.23 -12.92
C ALA A 431 3.50 -27.56 -11.56
N TYR A 432 2.22 -27.43 -11.19
CA TYR A 432 1.78 -26.80 -9.93
C TYR A 432 1.31 -27.78 -8.84
N ARG A 433 1.40 -29.09 -9.07
CA ARG A 433 1.01 -30.12 -8.10
C ARG A 433 2.13 -30.35 -7.07
N TRP A 434 2.30 -29.39 -6.17
CA TRP A 434 3.42 -29.34 -5.21
C TRP A 434 3.22 -30.23 -3.99
N HIS A 435 2.62 -31.42 -4.16
CA HIS A 435 2.20 -32.28 -3.05
C HIS A 435 3.39 -32.81 -2.21
N SER A 436 4.61 -32.81 -2.75
CA SER A 436 5.84 -33.09 -1.98
C SER A 436 6.04 -32.12 -0.80
N ALA A 437 5.59 -30.88 -0.93
CA ALA A 437 5.78 -29.83 0.06
C ALA A 437 4.69 -29.73 1.15
N ILE A 438 3.67 -30.59 1.12
CA ILE A 438 2.59 -30.65 2.13
C ILE A 438 3.18 -30.89 3.53
N SER A 439 2.69 -30.19 4.55
CA SER A 439 3.23 -30.27 5.92
C SER A 439 2.96 -31.63 6.59
N ALA A 440 3.46 -31.81 7.81
CA ALA A 440 3.14 -32.99 8.62
C ALA A 440 1.70 -32.97 9.15
N ASN A 441 1.15 -31.79 9.49
CA ASN A 441 -0.24 -31.71 9.97
C ASN A 441 -1.25 -31.73 8.81
N ASP A 442 -0.89 -31.24 7.63
CA ASP A 442 -1.74 -31.30 6.43
C ASP A 442 -1.81 -32.73 5.85
N GLU A 443 -0.70 -33.49 5.91
CA GLU A 443 -0.71 -34.93 5.63
C GLU A 443 -1.65 -35.65 6.60
N LYS A 444 -1.50 -35.41 7.92
CA LYS A 444 -2.39 -35.98 8.93
C LYS A 444 -3.86 -35.58 8.73
N TRP A 445 -4.13 -34.30 8.41
CA TRP A 445 -5.48 -33.82 8.12
C TRP A 445 -6.10 -34.58 6.95
N THR A 446 -5.31 -34.83 5.90
CA THR A 446 -5.74 -35.63 4.74
C THR A 446 -6.04 -37.08 5.13
N GLU A 447 -5.22 -37.70 5.99
CA GLU A 447 -5.48 -39.05 6.53
C GLU A 447 -6.74 -39.09 7.41
N ASP A 448 -6.91 -38.15 8.32
CA ASP A 448 -8.06 -38.04 9.21
C ASP A 448 -9.36 -37.82 8.41
N ILE A 449 -9.34 -37.00 7.35
CA ILE A 449 -10.48 -36.80 6.43
C ILE A 449 -10.78 -38.06 5.62
N PHE A 450 -9.78 -38.72 5.03
CA PHE A 450 -10.00 -39.98 4.31
C PHE A 450 -10.53 -41.09 5.23
N HIS A 451 -10.05 -41.19 6.47
CA HIS A 451 -10.60 -42.11 7.46
C HIS A 451 -12.06 -41.78 7.82
N GLN A 452 -12.40 -40.50 8.00
CA GLN A 452 -13.78 -40.05 8.25
C GLN A 452 -14.73 -40.35 7.07
N LEU A 453 -14.27 -40.22 5.82
CA LEU A 453 -15.10 -40.43 4.62
C LEU A 453 -15.23 -41.90 4.20
N LEU A 454 -14.23 -42.74 4.51
CA LEU A 454 -14.11 -44.10 3.96
C LEU A 454 -13.98 -45.22 5.00
N GLY A 455 -13.79 -44.90 6.28
CA GLY A 455 -13.65 -45.89 7.35
C GLY A 455 -12.41 -46.78 7.24
N LYS A 456 -11.37 -46.30 6.54
CA LYS A 456 -10.10 -46.99 6.25
C LYS A 456 -8.94 -46.00 6.34
N PRO A 457 -7.73 -46.42 6.74
CA PRO A 457 -6.54 -45.58 6.61
C PRO A 457 -6.21 -45.35 5.13
N ALA A 458 -5.58 -44.22 4.81
CA ALA A 458 -5.32 -43.80 3.43
C ALA A 458 -4.45 -44.80 2.64
N SER A 459 -3.56 -45.52 3.32
CA SER A 459 -2.70 -46.58 2.78
C SER A 459 -3.43 -47.84 2.31
N GLU A 460 -4.66 -48.08 2.78
CA GLU A 460 -5.50 -49.23 2.41
C GLU A 460 -6.56 -48.91 1.35
N LEU A 461 -6.60 -47.68 0.85
CA LEU A 461 -7.60 -47.25 -0.13
C LEU A 461 -7.29 -47.79 -1.53
N SER A 462 -8.27 -48.47 -2.12
CA SER A 462 -8.28 -48.70 -3.55
C SER A 462 -8.70 -47.43 -4.31
N MET A 463 -8.40 -47.37 -5.60
CA MET A 463 -8.91 -46.31 -6.49
C MET A 463 -10.44 -46.22 -6.48
N GLN A 464 -11.12 -47.37 -6.34
CA GLN A 464 -12.57 -47.42 -6.28
C GLN A 464 -13.10 -46.85 -4.96
N ASP A 465 -12.43 -47.13 -3.83
CA ASP A 465 -12.76 -46.52 -2.54
C ASP A 465 -12.68 -44.99 -2.64
N LEU A 466 -11.54 -44.45 -3.08
CA LEU A 466 -11.36 -42.99 -3.18
C LEU A 466 -12.43 -42.32 -4.05
N LEU A 467 -12.67 -42.84 -5.26
CA LEU A 467 -13.66 -42.27 -6.18
C LEU A 467 -15.09 -42.36 -5.64
N MET A 468 -15.44 -43.44 -4.93
CA MET A 468 -16.75 -43.56 -4.26
C MET A 468 -16.87 -42.63 -3.05
N GLY A 469 -15.80 -42.42 -2.29
CA GLY A 469 -15.75 -41.50 -1.15
C GLY A 469 -15.93 -40.05 -1.55
N LEU A 470 -15.16 -39.60 -2.57
CA LEU A 470 -15.25 -38.24 -3.09
C LEU A 470 -16.63 -37.94 -3.68
N ALA A 471 -17.20 -38.87 -4.47
CA ALA A 471 -18.56 -38.72 -4.99
C ALA A 471 -19.65 -38.79 -3.90
N GLY A 472 -19.41 -39.55 -2.82
CA GLY A 472 -20.27 -39.58 -1.63
C GLY A 472 -20.23 -38.26 -0.87
N TYR A 473 -19.03 -37.68 -0.68
CA TYR A 473 -18.82 -36.39 -0.04
C TYR A 473 -19.47 -35.25 -0.83
N GLU A 474 -19.21 -35.16 -2.14
CA GLU A 474 -19.82 -34.16 -3.03
C GLU A 474 -21.36 -34.20 -2.96
N LYS A 475 -21.93 -35.40 -2.93
CA LYS A 475 -23.39 -35.61 -2.82
C LYS A 475 -23.96 -35.25 -1.43
N ASN A 476 -23.15 -35.35 -0.38
CA ASN A 476 -23.57 -35.06 1.00
C ASN A 476 -23.37 -33.57 1.37
N LEU A 477 -22.53 -32.84 0.66
CA LEU A 477 -22.41 -31.38 0.79
C LEU A 477 -23.72 -30.69 0.40
N SER A 478 -24.04 -29.59 1.09
CA SER A 478 -25.24 -28.83 0.76
C SER A 478 -25.10 -28.12 -0.60
N PRO A 479 -26.12 -28.18 -1.47
CA PRO A 479 -26.12 -27.41 -2.72
C PRO A 479 -26.20 -25.90 -2.48
N ASP A 480 -26.64 -25.46 -1.29
CA ASP A 480 -26.61 -24.06 -0.85
C ASP A 480 -25.27 -23.77 -0.13
N PRO A 481 -24.37 -22.94 -0.71
CA PRO A 481 -23.04 -22.71 -0.14
C PRO A 481 -23.06 -22.19 1.30
N ALA A 482 -24.06 -21.40 1.69
CA ALA A 482 -24.18 -20.84 3.04
C ALA A 482 -24.57 -21.87 4.11
N LYS A 483 -24.88 -23.11 3.72
CA LYS A 483 -25.12 -24.25 4.62
C LYS A 483 -23.94 -25.22 4.70
N ARG A 484 -22.84 -24.96 3.99
CA ARG A 484 -21.62 -25.77 4.05
C ARG A 484 -20.76 -25.36 5.25
N THR A 485 -20.07 -26.34 5.82
CA THR A 485 -19.09 -26.16 6.89
C THR A 485 -17.82 -26.94 6.56
N PHE A 486 -16.69 -26.45 7.06
CA PHE A 486 -15.38 -27.07 6.95
C PHE A 486 -14.76 -27.15 8.35
N ALA A 487 -13.68 -27.94 8.51
CA ALA A 487 -12.91 -28.03 9.75
C ALA A 487 -13.72 -28.33 11.04
N GLN A 488 -14.88 -28.99 10.92
CA GLN A 488 -15.84 -29.24 12.01
C GLN A 488 -16.39 -27.95 12.69
N LEU A 489 -16.28 -26.79 12.04
CA LEU A 489 -16.78 -25.51 12.54
C LEU A 489 -18.31 -25.42 12.45
N GLU A 490 -18.95 -24.89 13.50
CA GLU A 490 -20.37 -24.58 13.54
C GLU A 490 -20.65 -23.13 13.13
N ARG A 491 -21.76 -22.88 12.43
CA ARG A 491 -22.20 -21.52 12.07
C ARG A 491 -23.06 -20.91 13.17
N GLN A 492 -22.85 -19.62 13.43
CA GLN A 492 -23.65 -18.80 14.34
C GLN A 492 -25.00 -18.42 13.71
N GLU A 493 -25.93 -17.85 14.49
CA GLU A 493 -27.28 -17.49 14.01
C GLU A 493 -27.30 -16.47 12.86
N ASP A 494 -26.25 -15.64 12.73
CA ASP A 494 -26.08 -14.69 11.63
C ASP A 494 -25.42 -15.31 10.37
N GLY A 495 -25.04 -16.59 10.44
CA GLY A 495 -24.39 -17.36 9.37
C GLY A 495 -22.85 -17.32 9.39
N THR A 496 -22.21 -16.53 10.26
CA THR A 496 -20.74 -16.48 10.40
C THR A 496 -20.17 -17.69 11.14
N PHE A 497 -18.85 -17.90 11.08
CA PHE A 497 -18.12 -18.75 12.02
C PHE A 497 -17.46 -17.89 13.12
N LYS A 498 -17.19 -18.51 14.28
CA LYS A 498 -16.57 -17.86 15.43
C LYS A 498 -15.10 -17.49 15.17
N ASP A 499 -14.77 -16.20 15.37
CA ASP A 499 -13.46 -15.63 15.05
C ASP A 499 -12.29 -16.32 15.77
N ASP A 500 -12.41 -16.68 17.04
CA ASP A 500 -11.33 -17.35 17.78
C ASP A 500 -10.90 -18.65 17.09
N ASP A 501 -11.86 -19.38 16.52
CA ASP A 501 -11.66 -20.73 16.02
C ASP A 501 -11.02 -20.64 14.63
N LEU A 502 -11.51 -19.72 13.79
CA LEU A 502 -10.88 -19.31 12.53
C LEU A 502 -9.43 -18.81 12.73
N VAL A 503 -9.20 -17.92 13.70
CA VAL A 503 -7.88 -17.36 13.99
C VAL A 503 -6.93 -18.43 14.53
N ASN A 504 -7.40 -19.36 15.37
CA ASN A 504 -6.57 -20.47 15.83
C ASN A 504 -6.15 -21.41 14.69
N LEU A 505 -7.06 -21.74 13.77
CA LEU A 505 -6.75 -22.54 12.58
C LEU A 505 -5.70 -21.84 11.70
N LEU A 506 -5.84 -20.54 11.45
CA LEU A 506 -4.85 -19.76 10.69
C LEU A 506 -3.49 -19.68 11.41
N CYS A 507 -3.46 -19.43 12.72
CA CYS A 507 -2.20 -19.35 13.47
C CYS A 507 -1.47 -20.69 13.52
N ASN A 508 -2.20 -21.81 13.59
CA ASN A 508 -1.60 -23.15 13.49
C ASN A 508 -0.91 -23.35 12.14
N ALA A 509 -1.54 -22.95 11.02
CA ALA A 509 -0.94 -23.03 9.70
C ALA A 509 0.26 -22.08 9.50
N VAL A 510 0.24 -20.89 10.16
CA VAL A 510 1.39 -19.96 10.16
C VAL A 510 2.58 -20.53 10.95
N GLU A 511 2.33 -21.30 12.01
CA GLU A 511 3.37 -21.96 12.82
C GLU A 511 3.87 -23.28 12.22
N ASP A 512 3.05 -23.97 11.41
CA ASP A 512 3.41 -25.24 10.81
C ASP A 512 4.41 -25.09 9.64
N VAL A 513 5.36 -26.01 9.55
CA VAL A 513 6.43 -25.98 8.55
C VAL A 513 6.06 -26.88 7.38
N ALA A 514 6.06 -26.31 6.17
CA ALA A 514 5.91 -27.08 4.94
C ALA A 514 7.03 -28.13 4.79
N SER A 515 6.81 -29.16 3.98
CA SER A 515 7.88 -30.08 3.58
C SER A 515 8.69 -29.51 2.39
N SER A 516 9.78 -30.18 2.05
CA SER A 516 10.66 -29.81 0.93
C SER A 516 10.17 -30.35 -0.43
N PHE A 517 10.64 -29.79 -1.54
CA PHE A 517 10.40 -30.37 -2.87
C PHE A 517 11.37 -31.52 -3.19
N GLY A 518 10.94 -32.43 -4.07
CA GLY A 518 11.76 -33.49 -4.65
C GLY A 518 11.12 -34.87 -4.56
N ALA A 519 11.89 -35.88 -4.98
CA ALA A 519 11.56 -37.29 -4.83
C ALA A 519 11.36 -37.72 -3.36
N ARG A 520 10.69 -38.85 -3.16
CA ARG A 520 10.46 -39.54 -1.87
C ARG A 520 9.94 -38.65 -0.73
N ASN A 521 9.12 -37.65 -1.07
CA ASN A 521 8.56 -36.70 -0.09
C ASN A 521 7.06 -36.40 -0.28
N VAL A 522 6.37 -37.04 -1.22
CA VAL A 522 4.91 -36.88 -1.42
C VAL A 522 4.15 -37.74 -0.38
N PRO A 523 3.20 -37.15 0.39
CA PRO A 523 2.42 -37.86 1.39
C PRO A 523 1.86 -39.21 0.91
N LYS A 524 2.01 -40.25 1.72
CA LYS A 524 1.52 -41.60 1.36
C LYS A 524 0.00 -41.64 1.23
N ALA A 525 -0.70 -40.75 1.94
CA ALA A 525 -2.13 -40.52 1.79
C ALA A 525 -2.55 -40.15 0.35
N LEU A 526 -1.70 -39.47 -0.42
CA LEU A 526 -2.02 -38.99 -1.76
C LEU A 526 -1.71 -39.99 -2.88
N ARG A 527 -1.28 -41.23 -2.56
CA ARG A 527 -0.94 -42.29 -3.54
C ARG A 527 -1.97 -42.44 -4.66
N CYS A 528 -3.26 -42.51 -4.33
CA CYS A 528 -4.32 -42.63 -5.33
C CYS A 528 -4.56 -41.34 -6.14
N VAL A 529 -4.32 -40.16 -5.56
CA VAL A 529 -4.38 -38.88 -6.28
C VAL A 529 -3.25 -38.77 -7.31
N GLU A 530 -2.06 -39.28 -6.97
CA GLU A 530 -0.91 -39.28 -7.86
C GLU A 530 -1.02 -40.30 -8.99
N ILE A 531 -1.53 -41.50 -8.70
CA ILE A 531 -1.87 -42.50 -9.72
C ILE A 531 -2.87 -41.92 -10.73
N LEU A 532 -3.87 -41.14 -10.27
CA LEU A 532 -4.77 -40.40 -11.16
C LEU A 532 -4.04 -39.30 -11.95
N GLY A 533 -3.14 -38.55 -11.32
CA GLY A 533 -2.35 -37.49 -11.98
C GLY A 533 -1.49 -38.01 -13.13
N ILE A 534 -0.71 -39.08 -12.89
CA ILE A 534 0.09 -39.76 -13.91
C ILE A 534 -0.83 -40.34 -15.01
N SER A 535 -1.93 -40.99 -14.63
CA SER A 535 -2.89 -41.55 -15.59
C SER A 535 -3.54 -40.49 -16.49
N GLU A 536 -3.85 -39.32 -15.96
CA GLU A 536 -4.45 -38.22 -16.72
C GLU A 536 -3.43 -37.50 -17.59
N ALA A 537 -2.19 -37.32 -17.13
CA ALA A 537 -1.08 -36.85 -17.97
C ALA A 537 -0.88 -37.74 -19.21
N ARG A 538 -0.98 -39.07 -19.04
CA ARG A 538 -0.94 -40.05 -20.14
C ARG A 538 -2.14 -39.93 -21.08
N ARG A 539 -3.38 -39.81 -20.56
CA ARG A 539 -4.59 -39.56 -21.37
C ARG A 539 -4.50 -38.25 -22.16
N TRP A 540 -3.94 -37.22 -21.55
CA TRP A 540 -3.64 -35.95 -22.20
C TRP A 540 -2.51 -36.05 -23.22
N ASN A 541 -1.74 -37.15 -23.30
CA ASN A 541 -0.58 -37.27 -24.19
C ASN A 541 0.36 -36.07 -24.05
N VAL A 542 0.80 -35.78 -22.83
CA VAL A 542 1.85 -34.76 -22.59
C VAL A 542 3.22 -35.28 -23.02
N GLY A 543 4.18 -34.37 -23.24
CA GLY A 543 5.56 -34.74 -23.59
C GLY A 543 6.38 -35.33 -22.43
N SER A 544 7.63 -35.64 -22.72
CA SER A 544 8.65 -35.99 -21.70
C SER A 544 9.12 -34.76 -20.90
N LEU A 545 9.76 -35.02 -19.76
CA LEU A 545 10.51 -34.02 -18.99
C LEU A 545 11.49 -33.26 -19.89
N ASN A 546 12.25 -33.97 -20.72
CA ASN A 546 13.26 -33.37 -21.58
C ASN A 546 12.65 -32.48 -22.68
N GLU A 547 11.45 -32.75 -23.18
CA GLU A 547 10.76 -31.87 -24.14
C GLU A 547 10.28 -30.57 -23.48
N PHE A 548 9.77 -30.65 -22.25
CA PHE A 548 9.38 -29.47 -21.47
C PHE A 548 10.59 -28.61 -21.08
N ARG A 549 11.73 -29.24 -20.76
CA ARG A 549 13.02 -28.56 -20.58
C ARG A 549 13.49 -27.88 -21.86
N LYS A 550 13.48 -28.58 -23.00
CA LYS A 550 13.81 -28.03 -24.33
C LYS A 550 12.94 -26.82 -24.68
N PHE A 551 11.63 -26.84 -24.37
CA PHE A 551 10.70 -25.73 -24.58
C PHE A 551 11.08 -24.45 -23.81
N PHE A 552 11.47 -24.57 -22.53
CA PHE A 552 11.94 -23.41 -21.76
C PHE A 552 13.41 -22.99 -22.02
N GLY A 553 14.10 -23.66 -22.96
CA GLY A 553 15.51 -23.41 -23.27
C GLY A 553 16.50 -23.98 -22.25
N LEU A 554 16.07 -24.94 -21.42
CA LEU A 554 16.92 -25.63 -20.45
C LEU A 554 17.70 -26.78 -21.12
N LYS A 555 18.87 -27.13 -20.57
CA LYS A 555 19.63 -28.31 -21.00
C LYS A 555 18.78 -29.57 -20.74
N PRO A 556 18.51 -30.44 -21.74
CA PRO A 556 17.94 -31.75 -21.47
C PRO A 556 18.93 -32.59 -20.66
N HIS A 557 18.38 -33.48 -19.85
CA HIS A 557 19.14 -34.43 -19.03
C HIS A 557 19.61 -35.60 -19.91
N GLU A 558 20.92 -35.85 -19.89
CA GLU A 558 21.60 -36.90 -20.67
C GLU A 558 21.80 -38.19 -19.87
N THR A 559 21.66 -38.14 -18.55
CA THR A 559 21.70 -39.32 -17.65
C THR A 559 20.68 -39.17 -16.52
N PHE A 560 20.32 -40.28 -15.87
CA PHE A 560 19.41 -40.26 -14.71
C PHE A 560 19.99 -39.47 -13.51
N LEU A 561 21.31 -39.47 -13.34
CA LEU A 561 22.02 -38.66 -12.34
C LEU A 561 22.09 -37.15 -12.68
N GLU A 562 21.62 -36.72 -13.86
CA GLU A 562 21.32 -35.30 -14.10
C GLU A 562 19.87 -34.94 -13.72
N ILE A 563 18.96 -35.93 -13.64
CA ILE A 563 17.58 -35.72 -13.19
C ILE A 563 17.54 -35.58 -11.68
N ASN A 564 18.09 -36.55 -10.95
CA ASN A 564 18.19 -36.53 -9.50
C ASN A 564 19.58 -37.03 -9.05
N SER A 565 20.16 -36.36 -8.07
CA SER A 565 21.50 -36.61 -7.55
C SER A 565 21.59 -37.79 -6.56
N ASP A 566 20.47 -38.26 -6.03
CA ASP A 566 20.36 -39.50 -5.24
C ASP A 566 20.54 -40.72 -6.16
N PRO A 567 21.55 -41.59 -5.90
CA PRO A 567 21.81 -42.76 -6.75
C PRO A 567 20.68 -43.78 -6.74
N ASP A 568 19.93 -43.93 -5.65
CA ASP A 568 18.84 -44.90 -5.55
C ASP A 568 17.60 -44.39 -6.31
N VAL A 569 17.35 -43.08 -6.33
CA VAL A 569 16.31 -42.46 -7.17
C VAL A 569 16.69 -42.54 -8.65
N ALA A 570 17.96 -42.27 -8.98
CA ALA A 570 18.46 -42.39 -10.35
C ALA A 570 18.44 -43.85 -10.86
N GLU A 571 18.77 -44.83 -10.02
CA GLU A 571 18.64 -46.26 -10.34
C GLU A 571 17.17 -46.67 -10.51
N ALA A 572 16.26 -46.22 -9.63
CA ALA A 572 14.84 -46.47 -9.79
C ALA A 572 14.29 -45.88 -11.11
N LEU A 573 14.63 -44.63 -11.44
CA LEU A 573 14.28 -44.03 -12.74
C LEU A 573 14.87 -44.83 -13.92
N SER A 574 16.10 -45.32 -13.81
CA SER A 574 16.74 -46.14 -14.84
C SER A 574 16.05 -47.48 -15.05
N ASN A 575 15.65 -48.16 -13.97
CA ASN A 575 14.95 -49.44 -14.02
C ASN A 575 13.48 -49.31 -14.47
N LEU A 576 12.87 -48.12 -14.34
CA LEU A 576 11.52 -47.83 -14.82
C LEU A 576 11.49 -47.39 -16.29
N TYR A 577 12.39 -46.48 -16.69
CA TYR A 577 12.27 -45.76 -17.97
C TYR A 577 13.31 -46.11 -19.03
N GLU A 578 14.37 -46.87 -18.72
CA GLU A 578 15.49 -47.26 -19.60
C GLU A 578 16.34 -46.12 -20.21
N HIS A 579 15.75 -44.98 -20.58
CA HIS A 579 16.44 -43.81 -21.14
C HIS A 579 15.84 -42.47 -20.64
N PRO A 580 16.65 -41.41 -20.35
CA PRO A 580 16.15 -40.15 -19.81
C PRO A 580 15.07 -39.41 -20.64
N ASP A 581 15.12 -39.45 -21.98
CA ASP A 581 14.05 -38.87 -22.82
C ASP A 581 12.70 -39.62 -22.71
N PHE A 582 12.67 -40.81 -22.09
CA PHE A 582 11.43 -41.56 -21.84
C PHE A 582 10.77 -41.22 -20.49
N VAL A 583 11.45 -40.44 -19.63
CA VAL A 583 10.86 -39.96 -18.37
C VAL A 583 9.74 -38.96 -18.69
N GLU A 584 8.50 -39.36 -18.38
CA GLU A 584 7.28 -38.58 -18.56
C GLU A 584 7.35 -37.24 -17.83
N LEU A 585 6.69 -36.20 -18.36
CA LEU A 585 6.67 -34.86 -17.76
C LEU A 585 6.35 -34.87 -16.26
N TYR A 586 5.24 -35.50 -15.86
CA TYR A 586 4.76 -35.38 -14.49
C TYR A 586 5.62 -36.17 -13.47
N PRO A 587 5.90 -37.47 -13.67
CA PRO A 587 6.95 -38.19 -12.95
C PRO A 587 8.27 -37.43 -12.88
N GLY A 588 8.75 -36.90 -14.01
CA GLY A 588 10.05 -36.24 -14.09
C GLY A 588 10.18 -34.95 -13.28
N ILE A 589 9.15 -34.09 -13.26
CA ILE A 589 9.21 -32.80 -12.54
C ILE A 589 9.03 -32.92 -11.03
N VAL A 590 8.46 -34.03 -10.54
CA VAL A 590 8.42 -34.38 -9.11
C VAL A 590 9.71 -35.09 -8.70
N ALA A 591 10.26 -35.95 -9.56
CA ALA A 591 11.49 -36.69 -9.31
C ALA A 591 12.78 -35.85 -9.39
N GLU A 592 12.77 -34.76 -10.17
CA GLU A 592 13.94 -33.90 -10.37
C GLU A 592 14.47 -33.28 -9.06
N ASP A 593 15.80 -33.08 -8.96
CA ASP A 593 16.44 -32.38 -7.84
C ASP A 593 15.73 -31.05 -7.51
N SER A 594 15.54 -30.79 -6.20
CA SER A 594 15.13 -29.48 -5.70
C SER A 594 16.26 -28.46 -5.79
N LYS A 595 15.91 -27.17 -5.94
CA LYS A 595 16.90 -26.09 -5.94
C LYS A 595 17.31 -25.72 -4.52
N GLU A 596 18.62 -25.68 -4.29
CA GLU A 596 19.21 -25.12 -3.07
C GLU A 596 18.72 -23.69 -2.78
N PRO A 597 18.43 -23.34 -1.51
CA PRO A 597 18.05 -21.99 -1.10
C PRO A 597 19.06 -20.92 -1.54
N MET A 598 18.53 -19.78 -2.00
CA MET A 598 19.35 -18.63 -2.40
C MET A 598 18.65 -17.32 -2.02
N VAL A 599 19.39 -16.40 -1.39
CA VAL A 599 18.89 -15.10 -0.94
C VAL A 599 19.54 -13.96 -1.74
N PRO A 600 18.77 -13.20 -2.54
CA PRO A 600 17.46 -13.54 -3.10
C PRO A 600 17.58 -14.57 -4.24
N GLY A 601 16.47 -15.19 -4.63
CA GLY A 601 16.32 -15.95 -5.87
C GLY A 601 15.62 -17.31 -5.74
N VAL A 602 15.85 -18.04 -4.63
CA VAL A 602 15.22 -19.36 -4.39
C VAL A 602 14.74 -19.42 -2.94
N GLY A 603 13.44 -19.21 -2.75
CA GLY A 603 12.79 -19.16 -1.43
C GLY A 603 11.96 -20.39 -1.11
N ILE A 604 11.26 -20.98 -2.09
CA ILE A 604 10.46 -22.22 -1.92
C ILE A 604 11.16 -23.50 -2.43
N ALA A 605 12.48 -23.44 -2.67
CA ALA A 605 13.33 -24.58 -3.06
C ALA A 605 12.75 -25.58 -4.11
N PRO A 606 12.05 -25.14 -5.18
CA PRO A 606 11.31 -26.05 -6.05
C PRO A 606 12.24 -26.76 -7.05
N THR A 607 11.77 -27.83 -7.69
CA THR A 607 12.58 -28.59 -8.67
C THR A 607 12.99 -27.74 -9.88
N TYR A 608 14.12 -28.07 -10.51
CA TYR A 608 14.78 -27.17 -11.47
C TYR A 608 13.88 -26.70 -12.61
N THR A 609 13.06 -27.59 -13.18
CA THR A 609 12.15 -27.29 -14.28
C THR A 609 10.88 -26.58 -13.79
N VAL A 610 10.29 -27.00 -12.66
CA VAL A 610 9.14 -26.33 -12.03
C VAL A 610 9.45 -24.86 -11.76
N SER A 611 10.62 -24.58 -11.19
CA SER A 611 11.10 -23.21 -10.94
C SER A 611 11.08 -22.31 -12.18
N ARG A 612 11.33 -22.86 -13.38
CA ARG A 612 11.35 -22.11 -14.65
C ARG A 612 9.95 -21.98 -15.27
N ALA A 613 9.11 -22.99 -15.13
CA ALA A 613 7.73 -23.00 -15.60
C ALA A 613 6.87 -21.99 -14.81
N VAL A 614 6.80 -22.18 -13.48
CA VAL A 614 5.98 -21.38 -12.54
C VAL A 614 6.18 -19.88 -12.70
N LEU A 615 7.43 -19.41 -12.87
CA LEU A 615 7.73 -18.00 -13.09
C LEU A 615 7.33 -17.47 -14.48
N SER A 616 7.19 -18.34 -15.49
CA SER A 616 6.63 -17.97 -16.80
C SER A 616 5.12 -17.84 -16.71
N ASP A 617 4.47 -18.84 -16.11
CA ASP A 617 3.02 -18.96 -16.12
C ASP A 617 2.38 -17.94 -15.16
N ALA A 618 3.05 -17.59 -14.05
CA ALA A 618 2.68 -16.46 -13.19
C ALA A 618 2.75 -15.10 -13.94
N VAL A 619 3.73 -14.92 -14.84
CA VAL A 619 3.80 -13.72 -15.70
C VAL A 619 2.66 -13.75 -16.73
N ALA A 620 2.34 -14.91 -17.32
CA ALA A 620 1.27 -15.06 -18.29
C ALA A 620 -0.12 -14.78 -17.70
N LEU A 621 -0.45 -15.37 -16.55
CA LEU A 621 -1.71 -15.14 -15.81
C LEU A 621 -1.97 -13.64 -15.58
N VAL A 622 -0.97 -12.95 -15.03
CA VAL A 622 -1.13 -11.57 -14.53
C VAL A 622 -1.00 -10.54 -15.64
N ARG A 623 -0.07 -10.74 -16.59
CA ARG A 623 0.12 -9.82 -17.72
C ARG A 623 -0.89 -10.04 -18.84
N GLY A 624 -1.44 -11.25 -18.97
CA GLY A 624 -2.52 -11.58 -19.89
C GLY A 624 -3.85 -10.93 -19.50
N ASP A 625 -4.18 -10.85 -18.21
CA ASP A 625 -5.44 -10.30 -17.71
C ASP A 625 -5.53 -8.76 -17.88
N ARG A 626 -6.52 -8.28 -18.65
CA ARG A 626 -6.76 -6.82 -18.81
C ARG A 626 -7.11 -6.15 -17.49
N HIS A 627 -7.85 -6.84 -16.61
CA HIS A 627 -8.35 -6.27 -15.35
C HIS A 627 -7.27 -6.21 -14.26
N TYR A 628 -6.06 -6.72 -14.53
CA TYR A 628 -4.85 -6.46 -13.73
C TYR A 628 -3.82 -5.59 -14.46
N THR A 629 -4.07 -5.21 -15.71
CA THR A 629 -3.15 -4.40 -16.52
C THR A 629 -3.84 -3.17 -17.13
N VAL A 630 -4.42 -3.32 -18.32
CA VAL A 630 -5.00 -2.22 -19.12
C VAL A 630 -6.14 -1.49 -18.39
N ASP A 631 -7.03 -2.24 -17.74
CA ASP A 631 -8.23 -1.73 -17.06
C ASP A 631 -8.10 -1.67 -15.53
N TYR A 632 -6.91 -1.96 -14.96
CA TYR A 632 -6.65 -1.84 -13.52
C TYR A 632 -6.39 -0.37 -13.13
N THR A 633 -7.46 0.44 -13.18
CA THR A 633 -7.38 1.89 -12.99
C THR A 633 -8.17 2.37 -11.77
N PRO A 634 -7.78 3.51 -11.16
CA PRO A 634 -8.60 4.19 -10.13
C PRO A 634 -10.01 4.57 -10.59
N LYS A 635 -10.28 4.67 -11.90
CA LYS A 635 -11.62 5.00 -12.40
C LYS A 635 -12.52 3.77 -12.59
N ASN A 636 -11.95 2.59 -12.82
CA ASN A 636 -12.72 1.34 -12.75
C ASN A 636 -12.97 0.94 -11.28
N LEU A 637 -11.92 0.90 -10.45
CA LEU A 637 -11.97 0.45 -9.05
C LEU A 637 -12.47 1.49 -8.01
N THR A 638 -12.71 2.74 -8.41
CA THR A 638 -12.75 3.95 -7.53
C THR A 638 -11.38 4.31 -6.95
N ASN A 639 -11.15 5.59 -6.68
CA ASN A 639 -9.89 6.10 -6.16
C ASN A 639 -9.60 5.55 -4.75
N TRP A 640 -10.64 5.39 -3.92
CA TRP A 640 -10.55 4.70 -2.64
C TRP A 640 -10.25 3.21 -2.80
N GLY A 641 -11.07 2.49 -3.59
CA GLY A 641 -10.95 1.04 -3.75
C GLY A 641 -9.59 0.61 -4.31
N TYR A 642 -9.07 1.38 -5.27
CA TYR A 642 -7.71 1.20 -5.80
C TYR A 642 -6.63 1.39 -4.72
N SER A 643 -6.77 2.40 -3.86
CA SER A 643 -5.76 2.77 -2.86
C SER A 643 -5.78 1.89 -1.61
N GLU A 644 -6.96 1.47 -1.15
CA GLU A 644 -7.13 0.57 0.00
C GLU A 644 -6.40 -0.76 -0.24
N VAL A 645 -6.46 -1.32 -1.45
CA VAL A 645 -5.80 -2.60 -1.79
C VAL A 645 -4.37 -2.47 -2.32
N ARG A 646 -3.90 -1.25 -2.64
CA ARG A 646 -2.56 -1.00 -3.18
C ARG A 646 -1.47 -1.39 -2.17
N TYR A 647 -0.33 -1.85 -2.68
CA TYR A 647 0.91 -1.98 -1.91
C TYR A 647 1.61 -0.62 -1.75
N ASP A 648 2.43 -0.48 -0.72
CA ASP A 648 3.38 0.63 -0.56
C ASP A 648 4.78 0.04 -0.34
N LEU A 649 5.75 0.39 -1.19
CA LEU A 649 7.10 -0.14 -1.10
C LEU A 649 7.86 0.35 0.15
N ASN A 650 7.39 1.44 0.79
CA ASN A 650 7.92 1.94 2.05
C ASN A 650 7.43 1.12 3.26
N VAL A 651 6.40 0.29 3.09
CA VAL A 651 5.79 -0.53 4.14
C VAL A 651 6.01 -2.01 3.79
N ASN A 652 6.80 -2.73 4.59
CA ASN A 652 7.07 -4.16 4.40
C ASN A 652 7.61 -4.53 3.00
N GLN A 653 8.27 -3.60 2.29
CA GLN A 653 8.69 -3.77 0.89
C GLN A 653 7.52 -4.10 -0.07
N GLY A 654 6.30 -3.73 0.31
CA GLY A 654 5.06 -3.95 -0.44
C GLY A 654 4.14 -5.07 0.07
N CYS A 655 4.56 -5.90 1.04
CA CYS A 655 3.69 -7.00 1.55
C CYS A 655 2.38 -6.46 2.14
N VAL A 656 1.25 -7.07 1.76
CA VAL A 656 -0.12 -6.57 2.05
C VAL A 656 -1.06 -7.59 2.71
N PHE A 657 -0.65 -8.84 2.98
CA PHE A 657 -1.53 -9.83 3.64
C PHE A 657 -2.12 -9.31 4.96
N TYR A 658 -1.36 -8.48 5.68
CA TYR A 658 -1.79 -7.86 6.94
C TYR A 658 -3.12 -7.09 6.82
N LYS A 659 -3.37 -6.47 5.65
CA LYS A 659 -4.65 -5.79 5.36
C LYS A 659 -5.82 -6.76 5.39
N LEU A 660 -5.66 -7.96 4.82
CA LEU A 660 -6.69 -8.99 4.81
C LEU A 660 -6.95 -9.54 6.22
N ALA A 661 -5.90 -9.91 6.95
CA ALA A 661 -5.98 -10.45 8.32
C ALA A 661 -6.64 -9.46 9.30
N GLN A 662 -6.16 -8.21 9.33
CA GLN A 662 -6.65 -7.17 10.24
C GLN A 662 -8.01 -6.57 9.82
N ARG A 663 -8.48 -6.79 8.58
CA ARG A 663 -9.86 -6.47 8.15
C ARG A 663 -10.85 -7.58 8.52
N ALA A 664 -10.46 -8.85 8.39
CA ALA A 664 -11.32 -9.99 8.68
C ALA A 664 -11.46 -10.29 10.18
N PHE A 665 -10.41 -10.03 10.96
CA PHE A 665 -10.32 -10.28 12.41
C PHE A 665 -9.74 -9.07 13.16
N PRO A 666 -10.44 -7.91 13.14
CA PRO A 666 -9.91 -6.63 13.65
C PRO A 666 -9.66 -6.61 15.17
N ASN A 667 -10.15 -7.61 15.90
CA ASN A 667 -10.01 -7.76 17.35
C ASN A 667 -8.92 -8.77 17.77
N HIS A 668 -8.29 -9.51 16.84
CA HIS A 668 -7.34 -10.59 17.21
C HIS A 668 -5.89 -10.31 16.82
N PHE A 669 -5.67 -9.62 15.71
CA PHE A 669 -4.32 -9.27 15.24
C PHE A 669 -3.93 -7.87 15.73
N LYS A 670 -2.85 -7.79 16.52
CA LYS A 670 -2.18 -6.52 16.78
C LYS A 670 -1.76 -5.86 15.45
N ALA A 671 -1.67 -4.53 15.46
CA ALA A 671 -1.22 -3.71 14.33
C ALA A 671 0.12 -4.17 13.74
N ASP A 672 1.00 -4.72 14.58
CA ASP A 672 2.38 -5.12 14.32
C ASP A 672 2.60 -6.65 14.35
N SER A 673 1.52 -7.46 14.34
CA SER A 673 1.64 -8.91 14.49
C SER A 673 2.34 -9.57 13.30
N ILE A 674 3.44 -10.30 13.56
CA ILE A 674 4.20 -11.00 12.51
C ILE A 674 3.34 -12.02 11.75
N TYR A 675 2.32 -12.60 12.42
CA TYR A 675 1.34 -13.53 11.85
C TYR A 675 0.42 -12.87 10.81
N ALA A 676 0.25 -11.54 10.86
CA ALA A 676 -0.46 -10.79 9.83
C ALA A 676 0.50 -10.32 8.72
N HIS A 677 1.73 -9.94 9.06
CA HIS A 677 2.66 -9.28 8.14
C HIS A 677 3.49 -10.21 7.24
N TYR A 678 3.90 -11.38 7.73
CA TYR A 678 4.70 -12.34 6.96
C TYR A 678 4.27 -13.81 7.21
N PRO A 679 2.98 -14.16 7.05
CA PRO A 679 2.43 -15.47 7.44
C PRO A 679 3.03 -16.67 6.70
N MET A 680 3.64 -16.46 5.54
CA MET A 680 4.16 -17.50 4.62
C MET A 680 5.53 -18.08 5.04
N THR A 681 6.05 -17.66 6.19
CA THR A 681 7.28 -18.18 6.83
C THR A 681 6.99 -18.24 8.34
N ILE A 682 7.48 -19.27 9.04
CA ILE A 682 7.10 -19.46 10.45
C ILE A 682 7.59 -18.31 11.35
N PRO A 683 6.85 -17.92 12.41
CA PRO A 683 7.18 -16.77 13.27
C PRO A 683 8.59 -16.81 13.86
N SER A 684 9.06 -17.99 14.26
CA SER A 684 10.39 -18.19 14.86
C SER A 684 11.55 -18.15 13.86
N GLU A 685 11.27 -18.25 12.56
CA GLU A 685 12.24 -17.98 11.49
C GLU A 685 12.16 -16.50 11.07
N ASN A 686 10.95 -15.95 10.95
CA ASN A 686 10.74 -14.51 10.71
C ASN A 686 11.45 -13.64 11.75
N GLN A 687 11.47 -14.02 13.04
CA GLN A 687 12.22 -13.26 14.04
C GLN A 687 13.73 -13.16 13.71
N LYS A 688 14.34 -14.25 13.22
CA LYS A 688 15.76 -14.24 12.79
C LYS A 688 15.93 -13.36 11.56
N ILE A 689 15.04 -13.49 10.57
CA ILE A 689 15.06 -12.69 9.34
C ILE A 689 14.97 -11.19 9.67
N MET A 690 14.00 -10.79 10.48
CA MET A 690 13.82 -9.39 10.84
C MET A 690 14.99 -8.88 11.68
N LYS A 691 15.58 -9.70 12.55
CA LYS A 691 16.82 -9.38 13.28
C LYS A 691 18.00 -9.12 12.33
N ASP A 692 18.24 -10.01 11.38
CA ASP A 692 19.32 -9.88 10.38
C ASP A 692 19.11 -8.67 9.46
N LEU A 693 17.85 -8.26 9.24
CA LEU A 693 17.46 -7.06 8.50
C LEU A 693 17.48 -5.76 9.32
N GLY A 694 17.76 -5.82 10.63
CA GLY A 694 17.77 -4.65 11.54
C GLY A 694 16.38 -4.16 11.98
N ARG A 695 15.38 -5.05 11.95
CA ARG A 695 13.94 -4.79 12.02
C ARG A 695 13.19 -5.68 13.02
N GLU A 696 13.90 -6.39 13.91
CA GLU A 696 13.29 -7.26 14.92
C GLU A 696 12.23 -6.52 15.75
N SER A 697 12.51 -5.25 16.09
CA SER A 697 11.64 -4.34 16.84
C SER A 697 10.41 -3.81 16.10
N ASP A 698 10.30 -4.02 14.80
CA ASP A 698 9.15 -3.54 14.01
C ASP A 698 7.87 -4.36 14.33
N TYR A 699 8.01 -5.56 14.91
CA TYR A 699 6.93 -6.56 15.00
C TYR A 699 6.73 -7.18 16.39
N SER A 700 5.48 -7.55 16.67
CA SER A 700 5.09 -8.44 17.76
C SER A 700 5.12 -9.90 17.28
N TYR A 701 5.92 -10.74 17.96
CA TYR A 701 5.98 -12.20 17.72
C TYR A 701 5.01 -13.00 18.58
N ASP A 702 4.25 -12.35 19.47
CA ASP A 702 3.15 -12.97 20.22
C ASP A 702 2.11 -13.57 19.27
N ARG A 703 1.64 -14.78 19.58
CA ARG A 703 0.51 -15.41 18.88
C ARG A 703 -0.77 -14.55 19.06
N PRO A 704 -1.55 -14.31 17.99
CA PRO A 704 -2.81 -13.56 18.06
C PRO A 704 -3.78 -14.06 19.14
N THR A 705 -4.44 -13.12 19.82
CA THR A 705 -5.41 -13.36 20.90
C THR A 705 -6.52 -12.33 20.84
N TYR A 706 -7.75 -12.72 21.20
CA TYR A 706 -8.87 -11.79 21.29
C TYR A 706 -8.56 -10.59 22.22
N THR A 707 -8.65 -9.40 21.66
CA THR A 707 -8.58 -8.11 22.32
C THR A 707 -9.99 -7.53 22.36
N PRO A 708 -10.56 -7.20 23.53
CA PRO A 708 -11.90 -6.64 23.61
C PRO A 708 -12.06 -5.37 22.74
N PRO A 709 -13.21 -5.20 22.05
CA PRO A 709 -13.50 -3.99 21.31
C PRO A 709 -13.60 -2.79 22.25
N LYS A 710 -13.28 -1.60 21.72
CA LYS A 710 -13.30 -0.34 22.48
C LYS A 710 -14.66 -0.08 23.14
N VAL A 711 -14.63 0.41 24.38
CA VAL A 711 -15.80 1.00 25.04
C VAL A 711 -16.14 2.31 24.34
N ASN A 712 -17.40 2.52 23.95
CA ASN A 712 -17.86 3.79 23.37
C ASN A 712 -18.71 4.54 24.39
N LEU A 713 -18.40 5.83 24.59
CA LEU A 713 -19.12 6.76 25.45
C LEU A 713 -19.57 7.96 24.60
N ALA A 714 -20.81 8.40 24.78
CA ALA A 714 -21.48 9.40 23.95
C ALA A 714 -22.32 10.39 24.77
N SER A 715 -22.74 10.04 25.98
CA SER A 715 -23.44 10.92 26.92
C SER A 715 -22.58 12.13 27.31
N HIS A 716 -23.23 13.27 27.57
CA HIS A 716 -22.53 14.50 27.93
C HIS A 716 -21.67 14.34 29.20
N GLN A 717 -22.23 13.72 30.23
CA GLN A 717 -21.55 13.50 31.51
C GLN A 717 -20.25 12.69 31.34
N ASN A 718 -20.30 11.56 30.63
CA ASN A 718 -19.12 10.70 30.48
C ASN A 718 -18.10 11.33 29.51
N ALA A 719 -18.55 12.00 28.45
CA ALA A 719 -17.66 12.74 27.56
C ALA A 719 -16.92 13.88 28.28
N LYS A 720 -17.61 14.60 29.17
CA LYS A 720 -17.00 15.64 30.01
C LYS A 720 -16.03 15.06 31.04
N LEU A 721 -16.42 13.98 31.73
CA LEU A 721 -15.57 13.27 32.69
C LEU A 721 -14.23 12.84 32.06
N VAL A 722 -14.28 12.19 30.89
CA VAL A 722 -13.06 11.71 30.20
C VAL A 722 -12.18 12.87 29.69
N ALA A 723 -12.77 14.02 29.32
CA ALA A 723 -12.02 15.21 28.94
C ALA A 723 -11.34 15.90 30.16
N GLU A 724 -11.98 15.89 31.33
CA GLU A 724 -11.49 16.59 32.53
C GLU A 724 -10.56 15.71 33.39
N HIS A 725 -10.75 14.39 33.41
CA HIS A 725 -9.99 13.45 34.26
C HIS A 725 -8.82 12.76 33.54
N GLN A 726 -7.93 13.54 32.92
CA GLN A 726 -6.75 13.06 32.15
C GLN A 726 -5.79 12.12 32.93
N LYS A 727 -5.89 12.02 34.27
CA LYS A 727 -5.12 11.06 35.09
C LYS A 727 -5.72 9.65 35.13
N SER A 728 -7.04 9.53 34.91
CA SER A 728 -7.77 8.26 34.82
C SER A 728 -7.94 7.79 33.38
N PHE A 729 -7.92 8.73 32.42
CA PHE A 729 -8.02 8.45 30.99
C PHE A 729 -6.91 9.18 30.23
N ARG A 730 -5.82 8.47 29.91
CA ARG A 730 -4.72 8.99 29.09
C ARG A 730 -5.02 8.85 27.60
N PRO A 731 -4.30 9.54 26.70
CA PRO A 731 -4.12 9.06 25.33
C PRO A 731 -3.69 7.58 25.31
N VAL A 732 -4.03 6.86 24.25
CA VAL A 732 -3.64 5.44 24.08
C VAL A 732 -2.10 5.34 24.04
N ASP A 733 -1.54 4.17 24.40
CA ASP A 733 -0.09 3.89 24.62
C ASP A 733 0.85 4.02 23.38
N VAL A 734 0.60 5.03 22.56
CA VAL A 734 1.51 5.56 21.55
C VAL A 734 2.56 6.49 22.20
N GLU A 735 2.19 7.24 23.25
CA GLU A 735 3.05 8.24 23.91
C GLU A 735 4.46 7.68 24.19
N ALA A 736 4.52 6.50 24.83
CA ALA A 736 5.74 5.95 25.40
C ALA A 736 6.83 5.58 24.38
N SER A 737 6.45 5.23 23.14
CA SER A 737 7.37 4.61 22.17
C SER A 737 8.18 5.60 21.32
N LEU A 738 7.58 6.72 20.91
CA LEU A 738 8.22 7.70 20.01
C LEU A 738 8.59 9.03 20.70
N PHE A 739 7.72 9.55 21.58
CA PHE A 739 7.91 10.86 22.21
C PHE A 739 8.36 10.76 23.68
N GLY A 740 8.46 9.54 24.21
CA GLY A 740 8.69 9.28 25.63
C GLY A 740 7.50 9.73 26.49
N LYS A 741 7.71 9.88 27.79
CA LYS A 741 6.69 10.49 28.65
C LYS A 741 6.55 11.96 28.29
N ILE A 742 5.46 12.32 27.62
CA ILE A 742 5.06 13.72 27.42
C ILE A 742 4.94 14.35 28.81
N GLY A 743 5.81 15.33 29.08
CA GLY A 743 5.87 15.95 30.40
C GLY A 743 4.70 16.90 30.62
N ASN A 744 4.07 16.85 31.80
CA ASN A 744 3.04 17.80 32.25
C ASN A 744 3.58 19.25 32.47
N ALA A 745 4.64 19.66 31.76
CA ALA A 745 5.31 20.95 31.93
C ALA A 745 4.56 22.14 31.25
N GLN A 746 3.35 21.91 30.73
CA GLN A 746 2.43 22.94 30.24
C GLN A 746 1.12 23.01 31.04
N THR A 747 1.20 22.91 32.38
CA THR A 747 0.14 23.41 33.26
C THR A 747 0.67 24.29 34.39
N GLU A 748 -0.10 25.34 34.67
CA GLU A 748 0.04 26.33 35.76
C GLU A 748 1.28 27.23 35.80
N ASP A 749 2.50 26.74 35.97
CA ASP A 749 3.62 27.62 36.38
C ASP A 749 4.21 28.49 35.26
N SER A 750 4.31 27.99 34.04
CA SER A 750 4.76 28.77 32.87
C SER A 750 3.76 29.86 32.48
N ALA A 751 2.45 29.60 32.64
CA ALA A 751 1.38 30.56 32.36
C ALA A 751 1.40 31.79 33.28
N LYS A 752 1.91 31.67 34.52
CA LYS A 752 2.03 32.79 35.48
C LYS A 752 3.05 33.86 35.05
N SER A 753 3.84 33.62 34.01
CA SER A 753 4.88 34.52 33.52
C SER A 753 4.46 35.45 32.36
N VAL A 754 3.23 35.31 31.85
CA VAL A 754 2.75 35.99 30.64
C VAL A 754 1.45 36.74 30.92
N ASP A 755 1.36 37.98 30.44
CA ASP A 755 0.10 38.74 30.45
C ASP A 755 -0.90 38.10 29.47
N GLN A 756 -1.93 37.47 30.04
CA GLN A 756 -2.99 36.77 29.29
C GLN A 756 -3.80 37.71 28.39
N GLU A 757 -4.02 38.98 28.78
CA GLU A 757 -4.77 39.93 27.95
C GLU A 757 -3.94 40.36 26.75
N GLN A 758 -2.65 40.65 26.96
CA GLN A 758 -1.72 40.94 25.86
C GLN A 758 -1.45 39.71 24.98
N TRP A 759 -1.42 38.49 25.52
CA TRP A 759 -1.34 37.24 24.73
C TRP A 759 -2.58 37.09 23.83
N ASN A 760 -3.77 37.13 24.41
CA ASN A 760 -5.05 37.02 23.70
C ASN A 760 -5.17 38.05 22.57
N LYS A 761 -4.78 39.30 22.83
CA LYS A 761 -4.69 40.36 21.82
C LYS A 761 -3.70 40.01 20.71
N THR A 762 -2.50 39.54 21.05
CA THR A 762 -1.46 39.15 20.08
C THR A 762 -1.93 38.00 19.19
N VAL A 763 -2.67 37.03 19.74
CA VAL A 763 -3.29 35.93 18.99
C VAL A 763 -4.37 36.47 18.04
N LYS A 764 -5.28 37.36 18.49
CA LYS A 764 -6.29 37.99 17.61
C LYS A 764 -5.63 38.72 16.43
N GLU A 765 -4.72 39.65 16.72
CA GLU A 765 -4.04 40.47 15.70
C GLU A 765 -3.29 39.59 14.69
N TYR A 766 -2.63 38.52 15.15
CA TYR A 766 -1.95 37.57 14.29
C TYR A 766 -2.90 36.80 13.37
N PHE A 767 -3.97 36.22 13.91
CA PHE A 767 -4.89 35.38 13.12
C PHE A 767 -5.74 36.22 12.14
N GLU A 768 -6.00 37.49 12.43
CA GLU A 768 -6.51 38.43 11.42
C GLU A 768 -5.51 38.62 10.27
N ASP A 769 -4.27 39.02 10.57
CA ASP A 769 -3.26 39.37 9.57
C ASP A 769 -2.89 38.19 8.67
N ILE A 770 -2.63 37.00 9.24
CA ILE A 770 -2.21 35.83 8.45
C ILE A 770 -3.34 35.29 7.56
N THR A 771 -4.60 35.35 8.02
CA THR A 771 -5.76 34.93 7.22
C THR A 771 -5.93 35.86 6.02
N LEU A 772 -5.80 37.18 6.23
CA LEU A 772 -5.86 38.16 5.16
C LEU A 772 -4.68 38.01 4.17
N GLN A 773 -3.47 37.75 4.65
CA GLN A 773 -2.30 37.47 3.82
C GLN A 773 -2.52 36.22 2.95
N LEU A 774 -2.90 35.09 3.54
CA LEU A 774 -3.13 33.83 2.80
C LEU A 774 -4.27 33.98 1.78
N LEU A 775 -5.35 34.68 2.12
CA LEU A 775 -6.41 35.00 1.17
C LEU A 775 -5.91 35.84 -0.02
N GLN A 776 -4.98 36.79 0.18
CA GLN A 776 -4.39 37.55 -0.92
C GLN A 776 -3.43 36.71 -1.79
N GLU A 777 -2.65 35.83 -1.17
CA GLU A 777 -1.63 35.05 -1.87
C GLU A 777 -2.16 33.80 -2.60
N LYS A 778 -3.26 33.23 -2.12
CA LYS A 778 -3.76 31.91 -2.57
C LYS A 778 -5.06 31.98 -3.38
N SER A 779 -5.77 33.12 -3.38
CA SER A 779 -7.04 33.25 -4.12
C SER A 779 -6.81 33.44 -5.63
N GLY A 780 -7.16 32.43 -6.42
CA GLY A 780 -7.15 32.51 -7.89
C GLY A 780 -8.37 33.25 -8.45
N LYS A 781 -8.17 34.08 -9.47
CA LYS A 781 -9.28 34.76 -10.18
C LYS A 781 -9.73 33.92 -11.37
N LEU A 782 -10.91 33.31 -11.27
CA LEU A 782 -11.50 32.40 -12.26
C LEU A 782 -12.80 33.00 -12.81
N ALA A 783 -12.88 33.21 -14.12
CA ALA A 783 -14.03 33.82 -14.79
C ALA A 783 -14.52 35.15 -14.16
N GLY A 784 -13.62 35.91 -13.53
CA GLY A 784 -13.91 37.17 -12.85
C GLY A 784 -14.14 37.05 -11.33
N ILE A 785 -14.57 35.88 -10.86
CA ILE A 785 -14.81 35.54 -9.43
C ILE A 785 -13.47 35.17 -8.76
N LYS A 786 -13.34 35.34 -7.45
CA LYS A 786 -12.21 34.81 -6.67
C LYS A 786 -12.55 33.47 -6.04
N GLN A 787 -11.64 32.50 -6.17
CA GLN A 787 -11.75 31.17 -5.60
C GLN A 787 -10.50 30.84 -4.79
N VAL A 788 -10.70 30.25 -3.61
CA VAL A 788 -9.64 29.74 -2.75
C VAL A 788 -10.10 28.43 -2.09
N ASP A 789 -9.15 27.54 -1.77
CA ASP A 789 -9.42 26.43 -0.88
C ASP A 789 -9.26 26.90 0.57
N ILE A 790 -10.38 27.14 1.26
CA ILE A 790 -10.36 27.77 2.60
C ILE A 790 -9.76 26.82 3.65
N THR A 791 -9.79 25.51 3.39
CA THR A 791 -9.15 24.50 4.23
C THR A 791 -7.66 24.42 3.94
N ARG A 792 -7.32 23.99 2.72
CA ARG A 792 -5.97 23.61 2.33
C ARG A 792 -5.01 24.79 2.31
N ASP A 793 -5.48 25.95 1.84
CA ASP A 793 -4.62 27.10 1.53
C ASP A 793 -4.69 28.22 2.58
N VAL A 794 -5.64 28.17 3.51
CA VAL A 794 -5.84 29.21 4.53
C VAL A 794 -5.92 28.62 5.94
N GLY A 795 -6.89 27.75 6.24
CA GLY A 795 -7.12 27.19 7.56
C GLY A 795 -5.91 26.42 8.11
N ASN A 796 -5.44 25.46 7.33
CA ASN A 796 -4.30 24.61 7.67
C ASN A 796 -3.00 25.44 7.75
N LEU A 797 -2.79 26.34 6.77
CA LEU A 797 -1.55 27.09 6.67
C LEU A 797 -1.41 28.17 7.75
N ALA A 798 -2.49 28.86 8.14
CA ALA A 798 -2.44 29.90 9.18
C ALA A 798 -1.84 29.38 10.50
N HIS A 799 -2.21 28.17 10.89
CA HIS A 799 -1.70 27.51 12.09
C HIS A 799 -0.31 26.90 11.88
N ALA A 800 0.04 26.42 10.69
CA ALA A 800 1.42 26.01 10.36
C ALA A 800 2.40 27.18 10.43
N HIS A 801 1.99 28.38 9.96
CA HIS A 801 2.74 29.63 10.14
C HIS A 801 2.80 30.05 11.62
N PHE A 802 1.73 29.82 12.41
CA PHE A 802 1.75 30.10 13.85
C PHE A 802 2.75 29.18 14.59
N ALA A 803 2.65 27.86 14.40
CA ALA A 803 3.56 26.86 14.95
C ALA A 803 5.02 27.15 14.56
N SER A 804 5.26 27.51 13.29
CA SER A 804 6.60 27.92 12.82
C SER A 804 7.14 29.15 13.53
N LYS A 805 6.32 30.18 13.79
CA LYS A 805 6.75 31.41 14.47
C LYS A 805 6.96 31.22 15.97
N VAL A 806 6.14 30.41 16.65
CA VAL A 806 6.28 30.13 18.09
C VAL A 806 7.41 29.13 18.37
N PHE A 807 7.53 28.04 17.60
CA PHE A 807 8.52 26.99 17.85
C PHE A 807 9.78 27.07 16.96
N ASN A 808 9.92 28.15 16.19
CA ASN A 808 11.00 28.38 15.21
C ASN A 808 11.21 27.20 14.24
N LEU A 809 10.10 26.61 13.76
CA LEU A 809 10.12 25.49 12.81
C LEU A 809 10.54 25.98 11.40
N PRO A 810 11.27 25.18 10.61
CA PRO A 810 11.97 25.61 9.39
C PRO A 810 11.05 25.75 8.16
N LEU A 811 9.99 26.54 8.26
CA LEU A 811 8.98 26.75 7.23
C LEU A 811 9.55 27.52 6.03
N LYS A 812 9.29 27.01 4.82
CA LYS A 812 9.76 27.55 3.53
C LYS A 812 8.68 28.44 2.91
N THR A 813 8.96 29.74 2.81
CA THR A 813 8.05 30.76 2.28
C THR A 813 8.79 31.68 1.31
N LYS A 814 8.13 32.72 0.77
CA LYS A 814 8.78 33.76 -0.06
C LYS A 814 9.75 34.60 0.78
N GLU A 815 9.43 34.81 2.05
CA GLU A 815 10.20 35.57 3.05
C GLU A 815 11.34 34.71 3.63
N ASN A 816 11.11 33.40 3.77
CA ASN A 816 12.12 32.42 4.17
C ASN A 816 12.33 31.34 3.10
N PRO A 817 13.01 31.65 1.97
CA PRO A 817 13.25 30.67 0.91
C PRO A 817 14.21 29.54 1.33
N ARG A 818 14.94 29.69 2.44
CA ARG A 818 15.86 28.68 3.00
C ARG A 818 15.19 27.68 3.93
N GLY A 819 13.89 27.80 4.20
CA GLY A 819 13.14 26.78 4.91
C GLY A 819 13.26 25.39 4.24
N VAL A 820 13.13 24.36 5.07
CA VAL A 820 13.31 22.95 4.69
C VAL A 820 12.00 22.38 4.12
N PHE A 821 10.89 22.65 4.82
CA PHE A 821 9.55 22.13 4.49
C PHE A 821 8.66 23.24 3.95
N THR A 822 7.89 22.98 2.89
CA THR A 822 6.81 23.86 2.41
C THR A 822 5.69 24.00 3.45
N GLU A 823 4.79 24.94 3.21
CA GLU A 823 3.60 25.17 4.04
C GLU A 823 2.74 23.90 4.18
N HIS A 824 2.59 23.14 3.08
CA HIS A 824 1.81 21.91 3.04
C HIS A 824 2.60 20.70 3.58
N GLU A 825 3.92 20.61 3.33
CA GLU A 825 4.79 19.60 3.98
C GLU A 825 4.75 19.75 5.52
N MET A 826 4.86 20.98 6.05
CA MET A 826 4.79 21.24 7.50
C MET A 826 3.41 20.88 8.09
N PHE A 827 2.32 21.25 7.40
CA PHE A 827 0.97 20.84 7.81
C PHE A 827 0.85 19.31 7.92
N MET A 828 1.28 18.58 6.89
CA MET A 828 1.17 17.12 6.87
C MET A 828 2.01 16.47 7.97
N ILE A 829 3.21 16.99 8.29
CA ILE A 829 4.02 16.48 9.41
C ILE A 829 3.30 16.66 10.75
N MET A 830 2.74 17.85 11.03
CA MET A 830 1.97 18.08 12.26
C MET A 830 0.71 17.20 12.32
N ALA A 831 0.00 17.04 11.19
CA ALA A 831 -1.18 16.20 11.10
C ALA A 831 -0.85 14.73 11.32
N THR A 832 0.22 14.20 10.72
CA THR A 832 0.70 12.83 10.93
C THR A 832 1.10 12.57 12.39
N ILE A 833 1.83 13.49 13.03
CA ILE A 833 2.17 13.42 14.47
C ILE A 833 0.89 13.38 15.32
N TYR A 834 -0.07 14.27 15.05
CA TYR A 834 -1.32 14.34 15.81
C TYR A 834 -2.22 13.10 15.58
N ILE A 835 -2.27 12.57 14.35
CA ILE A 835 -2.97 11.32 14.04
C ILE A 835 -2.36 10.15 14.81
N HIS A 836 -1.04 10.05 14.83
CA HIS A 836 -0.33 9.01 15.58
C HIS A 836 -0.69 9.04 17.07
N ILE A 837 -0.62 10.21 17.72
CA ILE A 837 -0.88 10.32 19.17
C ILE A 837 -2.37 10.09 19.53
N PHE A 838 -3.32 10.61 18.74
CA PHE A 838 -4.73 10.70 19.16
C PHE A 838 -5.74 9.87 18.34
N PHE A 839 -5.37 9.42 17.13
CA PHE A 839 -6.29 8.74 16.19
C PHE A 839 -5.78 7.37 15.69
N ASP A 840 -4.56 6.94 16.04
CA ASP A 840 -3.97 5.65 15.67
C ASP A 840 -4.66 4.45 16.35
N ASN A 841 -5.81 4.04 15.81
CA ASN A 841 -6.69 3.05 16.44
C ASN A 841 -7.20 1.93 15.52
N GLU A 842 -6.92 2.01 14.22
CA GLU A 842 -7.31 1.06 13.17
C GLU A 842 -6.09 0.19 12.79
N PRO A 843 -6.04 -1.12 13.14
CA PRO A 843 -4.81 -1.92 13.01
C PRO A 843 -4.19 -1.91 11.60
N SER A 844 -5.02 -2.07 10.57
CA SER A 844 -4.62 -2.09 9.14
C SER A 844 -4.03 -0.78 8.61
N ARG A 845 -4.12 0.31 9.37
CA ARG A 845 -3.52 1.62 9.05
C ARG A 845 -2.44 2.03 10.05
N SER A 846 -2.46 1.45 11.24
CA SER A 846 -1.58 1.78 12.35
C SER A 846 -0.10 1.55 12.02
N PHE A 847 0.28 0.36 11.55
CA PHE A 847 1.67 0.05 11.21
C PHE A 847 2.27 0.99 10.13
N PRO A 848 1.58 1.28 9.00
CA PRO A 848 1.98 2.34 8.05
C PRO A 848 2.12 3.72 8.69
N VAL A 849 1.13 4.17 9.48
CA VAL A 849 1.12 5.50 10.13
C VAL A 849 2.30 5.63 11.10
N ARG A 850 2.61 4.60 11.88
CA ARG A 850 3.77 4.55 12.79
C ARG A 850 5.07 4.72 12.02
N HIS A 851 5.29 3.94 10.97
CA HIS A 851 6.51 4.03 10.14
C HIS A 851 6.67 5.41 9.49
N ALA A 852 5.60 5.95 8.90
CA ALA A 852 5.60 7.30 8.33
C ALA A 852 5.88 8.38 9.39
N THR A 853 5.26 8.28 10.56
CA THR A 853 5.44 9.25 11.66
C THR A 853 6.86 9.20 12.20
N ASN A 854 7.42 8.01 12.45
CA ASN A 854 8.80 7.82 12.89
C ASN A 854 9.78 8.52 11.92
N ALA A 855 9.61 8.31 10.61
CA ALA A 855 10.49 8.86 9.59
C ALA A 855 10.45 10.40 9.50
N VAL A 856 9.28 11.03 9.63
CA VAL A 856 9.16 12.50 9.57
C VAL A 856 9.45 13.18 10.91
N ALA A 857 9.06 12.57 12.03
CA ALA A 857 9.32 13.09 13.37
C ALA A 857 10.81 13.13 13.66
N GLN A 858 11.58 12.08 13.29
CA GLN A 858 13.05 12.09 13.43
C GLN A 858 13.72 13.27 12.71
N GLN A 859 13.24 13.63 11.51
CA GLN A 859 13.80 14.76 10.75
C GLN A 859 13.44 16.11 11.41
N LEU A 860 12.18 16.30 11.80
CA LEU A 860 11.74 17.55 12.44
C LEU A 860 12.39 17.72 13.83
N ALA A 861 12.47 16.65 14.62
CA ALA A 861 13.09 16.65 15.95
C ALA A 861 14.56 17.04 15.89
N GLN A 862 15.35 16.44 14.98
CA GLN A 862 16.78 16.75 14.83
C GLN A 862 17.00 18.24 14.51
N ILE A 863 16.08 18.88 13.77
CA ILE A 863 16.12 20.32 13.50
C ILE A 863 15.75 21.13 14.76
N ILE A 864 14.69 20.76 15.49
CA ILE A 864 14.29 21.44 16.73
C ILE A 864 15.41 21.31 17.79
N GLU A 865 15.95 20.11 18.02
CA GLU A 865 17.10 19.86 18.88
C GLU A 865 18.28 20.76 18.51
N THR A 866 18.59 20.88 17.22
CA THR A 866 19.68 21.73 16.72
C THR A 866 19.42 23.20 17.02
N ASN A 867 18.18 23.68 16.82
CA ASN A 867 17.79 25.04 17.18
C ASN A 867 17.94 25.29 18.70
N VAL A 868 17.38 24.41 19.54
CA VAL A 868 17.43 24.48 21.00
C VAL A 868 18.88 24.44 21.53
N LYS A 869 19.74 23.60 20.95
CA LYS A 869 21.19 23.56 21.24
C LYS A 869 21.91 24.83 20.78
N SER A 870 21.52 25.39 19.64
CA SER A 870 22.17 26.59 19.06
C SER A 870 21.79 27.91 19.73
N GLY A 871 20.68 27.97 20.50
CA GLY A 871 20.17 29.21 21.10
C GLY A 871 21.16 29.98 21.99
N ASN A 872 22.19 29.29 22.51
CA ASN A 872 23.26 29.87 23.32
C ASN A 872 24.57 30.16 22.55
N SER A 873 24.62 30.04 21.21
CA SER A 873 25.84 30.34 20.43
C SER A 873 25.61 30.97 19.05
N SER A 874 26.38 32.00 18.73
CA SER A 874 26.31 32.78 17.48
C SER A 874 26.95 32.08 16.27
N GLY A 875 26.65 30.79 16.10
CA GLY A 875 27.29 29.90 15.12
C GLY A 875 26.74 29.96 13.68
N LEU A 876 27.39 29.17 12.83
CA LEU A 876 27.19 29.09 11.37
C LEU A 876 25.75 28.77 10.93
N LEU A 877 24.96 28.14 11.80
CA LEU A 877 23.60 27.66 11.53
C LEU A 877 22.54 28.78 11.49
N SER A 878 22.87 29.96 12.02
CA SER A 878 21.98 31.14 12.00
C SER A 878 21.57 31.58 10.58
N GLY A 879 22.33 31.20 9.54
CA GLY A 879 21.97 31.47 8.14
C GLY A 879 20.96 30.49 7.51
N ILE A 880 20.55 29.43 8.21
CA ILE A 880 19.55 28.44 7.76
C ILE A 880 18.25 28.60 8.56
N PHE A 881 18.36 28.79 9.88
CA PHE A 881 17.22 28.88 10.80
C PHE A 881 16.84 30.31 11.21
N GLY A 882 17.67 31.30 10.85
CA GLY A 882 17.35 32.70 11.03
C GLY A 882 16.52 33.24 9.87
N GLY A 883 15.22 33.47 10.13
CA GLY A 883 14.53 34.58 9.49
C GLY A 883 15.31 35.88 9.73
N GLY A 884 15.22 36.83 8.78
CA GLY A 884 16.01 38.07 8.84
C GLY A 884 15.87 38.79 10.19
N LYS A 885 16.97 39.38 10.68
CA LYS A 885 17.04 40.01 12.01
C LYS A 885 15.98 41.09 12.26
N ASP A 886 15.41 41.65 11.19
CA ASP A 886 14.56 42.84 11.18
C ASP A 886 13.05 42.56 11.37
N ASN A 887 12.65 41.33 11.74
CA ASN A 887 11.22 40.94 11.84
C ASN A 887 10.87 40.13 13.12
N ARG A 888 11.61 40.35 14.21
CA ARG A 888 11.18 39.90 15.54
C ARG A 888 9.79 40.44 15.86
N ASN A 889 8.97 39.60 16.48
CA ASN A 889 7.61 39.92 16.88
C ASN A 889 7.22 39.10 18.11
N ALA A 890 6.25 39.57 18.88
CA ALA A 890 5.94 39.06 20.22
C ALA A 890 5.74 37.54 20.30
N LEU A 891 5.18 36.89 19.27
CA LEU A 891 5.01 35.42 19.23
C LEU A 891 6.35 34.66 19.14
N GLN A 892 7.32 35.19 18.39
CA GLN A 892 8.64 34.58 18.28
C GLN A 892 9.48 34.82 19.53
N GLU A 893 9.32 35.97 20.17
CA GLU A 893 9.99 36.27 21.45
C GLU A 893 9.39 35.44 22.59
N TYR A 894 8.07 35.31 22.67
CA TYR A 894 7.38 34.33 23.53
C TYR A 894 7.91 32.91 23.32
N GLY A 895 8.08 32.48 22.07
CA GLY A 895 8.64 31.17 21.71
C GLY A 895 10.06 30.94 22.25
N VAL A 896 10.93 31.93 22.10
CA VAL A 896 12.30 31.90 22.66
C VAL A 896 12.28 31.87 24.18
N HIS A 897 11.39 32.62 24.83
CA HIS A 897 11.21 32.58 26.29
C HIS A 897 10.69 31.22 26.77
N LEU A 898 9.71 30.61 26.09
CA LEU A 898 9.18 29.29 26.42
C LEU A 898 10.27 28.21 26.34
N ILE A 899 11.01 28.15 25.23
CA ILE A 899 12.12 27.19 25.05
C ILE A 899 13.19 27.40 26.13
N ARG A 900 13.54 28.65 26.43
CA ARG A 900 14.52 28.98 27.48
C ARG A 900 14.04 28.54 28.87
N ASN A 901 12.78 28.78 29.21
CA ASN A 901 12.22 28.38 30.51
C ASN A 901 12.22 26.84 30.67
N LEU A 902 12.01 26.10 29.58
CA LEU A 902 12.11 24.64 29.56
C LEU A 902 13.57 24.12 29.69
N GLN A 903 14.56 24.89 29.22
CA GLN A 903 15.97 24.60 29.49
C GLN A 903 16.34 24.92 30.95
N GLU A 904 15.83 26.03 31.50
CA GLU A 904 16.08 26.44 32.88
C GLU A 904 15.36 25.56 33.91
N SER A 905 14.29 24.85 33.53
CA SER A 905 13.67 23.78 34.35
C SER A 905 14.41 22.43 34.31
N GLY A 906 15.48 22.32 33.50
CA GLY A 906 16.40 21.17 33.49
C GLY A 906 16.17 20.13 32.39
N LEU A 907 15.22 20.34 31.46
CA LEU A 907 15.01 19.43 30.33
C LEU A 907 16.16 19.53 29.32
N SER A 908 16.61 18.40 28.79
CA SER A 908 17.56 18.38 27.69
C SER A 908 16.93 18.88 26.39
N ALA A 909 17.76 19.30 25.43
CA ALA A 909 17.29 19.71 24.12
C ALA A 909 16.52 18.60 23.36
N SER A 910 16.77 17.33 23.69
CA SER A 910 16.02 16.18 23.14
C SER A 910 14.62 16.12 23.74
N GLU A 911 14.48 16.16 25.07
CA GLU A 911 13.17 16.16 25.75
C GLU A 911 12.33 17.39 25.36
N ILE A 912 12.96 18.54 25.13
CA ILE A 912 12.28 19.74 24.62
C ILE A 912 11.78 19.52 23.18
N ALA A 913 12.55 18.87 22.30
CA ALA A 913 12.12 18.61 20.93
C ALA A 913 11.02 17.53 20.85
N TRP A 914 11.26 16.37 21.46
CA TRP A 914 10.43 15.18 21.39
C TRP A 914 9.21 15.24 22.31
N SER A 915 9.41 15.59 23.58
CA SER A 915 8.39 15.43 24.62
C SER A 915 7.63 16.73 24.93
N GLN A 916 7.96 17.85 24.25
CA GLN A 916 7.26 19.14 24.38
C GLN A 916 6.90 19.74 23.01
N VAL A 917 7.88 20.21 22.23
CA VAL A 917 7.62 21.03 21.02
C VAL A 917 6.81 20.29 19.95
N MET A 918 7.17 19.04 19.62
CA MET A 918 6.43 18.31 18.56
C MET A 918 4.98 17.95 18.95
N PRO A 919 4.68 17.39 20.14
CA PRO A 919 3.31 17.18 20.58
C PRO A 919 2.49 18.49 20.62
N THR A 920 3.05 19.56 21.18
CA THR A 920 2.37 20.87 21.26
C THR A 920 2.11 21.46 19.86
N ALA A 921 3.04 21.34 18.91
CA ALA A 921 2.82 21.77 17.53
C ALA A 921 1.74 20.92 16.81
N GLY A 922 1.74 19.59 17.01
CA GLY A 922 0.69 18.70 16.50
C GLY A 922 -0.70 19.05 17.05
N ALA A 923 -0.80 19.44 18.33
CA ALA A 923 -2.05 19.81 19.00
C ALA A 923 -2.75 21.07 18.44
N LEU A 924 -2.14 21.79 17.49
CA LEU A 924 -2.78 22.87 16.72
C LEU A 924 -3.65 22.36 15.56
N VAL A 925 -3.57 21.08 15.19
CA VAL A 925 -4.31 20.49 14.05
C VAL A 925 -5.83 20.48 14.24
N PRO A 926 -6.40 20.16 15.43
CA PRO A 926 -7.84 20.26 15.65
C PRO A 926 -8.42 21.65 15.40
N SER A 927 -7.70 22.73 15.72
CA SER A 927 -8.16 24.10 15.47
C SER A 927 -8.22 24.43 13.96
N GLN A 928 -7.34 23.86 13.14
CA GLN A 928 -7.37 23.99 11.68
C GLN A 928 -8.63 23.36 11.08
N ALA A 929 -8.96 22.17 11.59
CA ALA A 929 -10.16 21.43 11.23
C ALA A 929 -11.45 22.14 11.72
N GLN A 930 -11.49 22.60 12.97
CA GLN A 930 -12.61 23.37 13.53
C GLN A 930 -12.92 24.64 12.71
N PHE A 931 -11.90 25.38 12.26
CA PHE A 931 -12.11 26.53 11.37
C PHE A 931 -12.83 26.13 10.07
N THR A 932 -12.43 25.02 9.46
CA THR A 932 -13.11 24.51 8.26
C THR A 932 -14.56 24.10 8.56
N GLU A 933 -14.82 23.42 9.68
CA GLU A 933 -16.17 23.01 10.08
C GLU A 933 -17.08 24.21 10.35
N ILE A 934 -16.55 25.31 10.90
CA ILE A 934 -17.27 26.58 11.09
C ILE A 934 -17.67 27.19 9.73
N ILE A 935 -16.76 27.25 8.76
CA ILE A 935 -17.04 27.80 7.42
C ILE A 935 -17.99 26.88 6.63
N ASP A 936 -17.82 25.56 6.72
CA ASP A 936 -18.75 24.58 6.15
C ASP A 936 -20.16 24.77 6.73
N PHE A 937 -20.29 24.91 8.05
CA PHE A 937 -21.58 25.11 8.69
C PHE A 937 -22.26 26.41 8.23
N TYR A 938 -21.60 27.57 8.32
CA TYR A 938 -22.22 28.85 7.94
C TYR A 938 -22.41 29.07 6.43
N LEU A 939 -21.83 28.21 5.59
CA LEU A 939 -22.13 28.12 4.16
C LEU A 939 -23.02 26.92 3.80
N SER A 940 -23.57 26.20 4.78
CA SER A 940 -24.61 25.17 4.59
C SER A 940 -26.02 25.79 4.53
N GLU A 941 -27.00 25.01 4.05
CA GLU A 941 -28.40 25.43 4.03
C GLU A 941 -28.96 25.74 5.43
N SER A 942 -28.49 25.04 6.47
CA SER A 942 -28.90 25.25 7.86
C SER A 942 -28.26 26.50 8.48
N GLY A 943 -26.94 26.69 8.28
CA GLY A 943 -26.19 27.77 8.93
C GLY A 943 -26.30 29.12 8.24
N LYS A 944 -26.58 29.18 6.93
CA LYS A 944 -26.56 30.43 6.13
C LYS A 944 -27.46 31.55 6.65
N GLN A 945 -28.52 31.23 7.40
CA GLN A 945 -29.41 32.24 7.99
C GLN A 945 -28.70 33.17 8.99
N HIS A 946 -27.62 32.71 9.63
CA HIS A 946 -26.82 33.49 10.58
C HIS A 946 -25.71 34.30 9.88
N LEU A 947 -25.39 33.99 8.61
CA LEU A 947 -24.26 34.58 7.89
C LEU A 947 -24.40 36.10 7.70
N SER A 948 -25.63 36.64 7.66
CA SER A 948 -25.92 38.07 7.59
C SER A 948 -25.51 38.82 8.87
N GLU A 949 -25.82 38.26 10.04
CA GLU A 949 -25.46 38.82 11.35
C GLU A 949 -23.97 38.65 11.64
N ILE A 950 -23.38 37.50 11.29
CA ILE A 950 -21.93 37.28 11.33
C ILE A 950 -21.22 38.31 10.42
N LYS A 951 -21.76 38.60 9.23
CA LYS A 951 -21.28 39.67 8.31
C LYS A 951 -21.44 41.09 8.87
N ARG A 952 -22.33 41.32 9.84
CA ARG A 952 -22.47 42.59 10.57
C ARG A 952 -21.42 42.68 11.67
N LEU A 953 -21.42 41.72 12.60
CA LEU A 953 -20.50 41.66 13.74
C LEU A 953 -19.02 41.67 13.30
N ALA A 954 -18.70 40.97 12.21
CA ALA A 954 -17.36 40.97 11.65
C ALA A 954 -16.87 42.36 11.18
N LYS A 955 -17.75 43.35 11.00
CA LYS A 955 -17.38 44.73 10.63
C LYS A 955 -17.28 45.69 11.83
N GLU A 956 -17.64 45.22 13.02
CA GLU A 956 -17.65 46.01 14.25
C GLU A 956 -16.40 45.64 15.07
N GLU A 957 -15.60 46.63 15.49
CA GLU A 957 -14.43 46.40 16.36
C GLU A 957 -14.80 46.70 17.81
N SER A 958 -15.49 45.76 18.46
CA SER A 958 -15.88 45.85 19.87
C SER A 958 -15.74 44.50 20.58
N LYS A 959 -15.49 44.52 21.89
CA LYS A 959 -15.43 43.30 22.72
C LYS A 959 -16.73 42.48 22.64
N GLU A 960 -17.89 43.14 22.59
CA GLU A 960 -19.18 42.49 22.41
C GLU A 960 -19.28 41.73 21.07
N SER A 961 -18.73 42.29 19.99
CA SER A 961 -18.70 41.61 18.69
C SER A 961 -17.75 40.40 18.68
N ASP A 962 -16.61 40.48 19.38
CA ASP A 962 -15.69 39.36 19.54
C ASP A 962 -16.33 38.23 20.38
N GLU A 963 -16.97 38.55 21.51
CA GLU A 963 -17.69 37.59 22.35
C GLU A 963 -18.84 36.90 21.59
N LYS A 964 -19.58 37.63 20.76
CA LYS A 964 -20.63 37.06 19.89
C LYS A 964 -20.06 36.18 18.79
N LEU A 965 -18.94 36.55 18.16
CA LEU A 965 -18.27 35.71 17.16
C LEU A 965 -17.71 34.42 17.78
N ILE A 966 -17.14 34.47 18.99
CA ILE A 966 -16.73 33.28 19.76
C ILE A 966 -17.93 32.37 20.04
N ARG A 967 -19.09 32.92 20.43
CA ARG A 967 -20.33 32.14 20.65
C ARG A 967 -20.87 31.52 19.35
N TYR A 968 -20.73 32.18 18.20
CA TYR A 968 -21.01 31.55 16.90
C TYR A 968 -20.01 30.41 16.59
N CYS A 969 -18.71 30.60 16.80
CA CYS A 969 -17.72 29.52 16.63
C CYS A 969 -18.05 28.31 17.53
N LEU A 970 -18.44 28.54 18.79
CA LEU A 970 -18.84 27.47 19.71
C LEU A 970 -20.06 26.68 19.22
N GLU A 971 -21.15 27.34 18.81
CA GLU A 971 -22.34 26.63 18.29
C GLU A 971 -22.05 25.91 16.96
N ALA A 972 -21.26 26.49 16.06
CA ALA A 972 -20.91 25.84 14.80
C ALA A 972 -20.00 24.61 15.00
N ILE A 973 -19.06 24.65 15.96
CA ILE A 973 -18.33 23.46 16.38
C ILE A 973 -19.32 22.46 16.99
N ARG A 974 -20.16 22.88 17.95
CA ARG A 974 -21.11 21.99 18.64
C ARG A 974 -22.00 21.21 17.66
N ILE A 975 -22.51 21.87 16.62
CA ILE A 975 -23.42 21.27 15.62
C ILE A 975 -22.67 20.51 14.51
N ASN A 976 -21.53 21.02 14.01
CA ASN A 976 -20.88 20.48 12.79
C ASN A 976 -19.57 19.71 13.03
N SER A 977 -19.14 19.57 14.29
CA SER A 977 -17.95 18.84 14.72
C SER A 977 -18.01 17.36 14.37
N ALA A 978 -17.02 16.88 13.63
CA ALA A 978 -16.81 15.46 13.40
C ALA A 978 -16.16 14.71 14.58
N PHE A 979 -15.65 15.42 15.60
CA PHE A 979 -14.68 14.89 16.55
C PHE A 979 -15.20 13.83 17.54
N GLY A 980 -14.35 12.84 17.76
CA GLY A 980 -14.26 12.01 18.95
C GLY A 980 -12.80 11.80 19.34
N SER A 981 -12.51 11.30 20.53
CA SER A 981 -11.13 11.02 20.98
C SER A 981 -11.00 9.61 21.55
N TYR A 982 -9.82 9.03 21.36
CA TYR A 982 -9.44 7.73 21.93
C TYR A 982 -8.58 7.93 23.18
N ARG A 983 -8.87 7.11 24.19
CA ARG A 983 -8.21 7.08 25.49
C ARG A 983 -7.96 5.66 25.94
N GLN A 984 -7.08 5.51 26.91
CA GLN A 984 -6.84 4.28 27.65
C GLN A 984 -7.10 4.54 29.14
N ALA A 985 -7.84 3.64 29.78
CA ALA A 985 -8.15 3.75 31.20
C ALA A 985 -6.94 3.33 32.05
N GLU A 986 -6.54 4.20 32.99
CA GLU A 986 -5.47 3.94 33.97
C GLU A 986 -6.03 3.38 35.30
N THR A 987 -7.32 3.62 35.54
CA THR A 987 -8.02 3.29 36.79
C THR A 987 -9.34 2.61 36.46
N GLU A 988 -9.77 1.66 37.30
CA GLU A 988 -11.10 1.07 37.22
C GLU A 988 -12.18 2.15 37.41
N GLN A 989 -13.21 2.14 36.56
CA GLN A 989 -14.32 3.10 36.55
C GLN A 989 -15.64 2.37 36.24
N THR A 990 -16.70 2.69 36.98
CA THR A 990 -18.06 2.27 36.65
C THR A 990 -18.87 3.49 36.24
N LEU A 991 -19.35 3.51 35.00
CA LEU A 991 -20.09 4.62 34.39
C LEU A 991 -21.50 4.17 34.00
N VAL A 992 -22.42 5.13 33.80
CA VAL A 992 -23.74 4.86 33.22
C VAL A 992 -23.84 5.53 31.86
N GLU A 993 -24.20 4.78 30.83
CA GLU A 993 -24.23 5.20 29.42
C GLU A 993 -25.47 4.56 28.76
N ASP A 994 -26.31 5.35 28.08
CA ASP A 994 -27.62 4.91 27.55
C ASP A 994 -28.49 4.14 28.58
N GLY A 995 -28.39 4.53 29.86
CA GLY A 995 -29.09 3.87 30.97
C GLY A 995 -28.54 2.49 31.37
N ARG A 996 -27.36 2.10 30.86
CA ARG A 996 -26.67 0.83 31.17
C ARG A 996 -25.40 1.07 31.95
N GLU A 997 -25.09 0.16 32.86
CA GLU A 997 -23.88 0.22 33.68
C GLU A 997 -22.68 -0.37 32.91
N ILE A 998 -21.69 0.46 32.58
CA ILE A 998 -20.46 0.07 31.90
C ILE A 998 -19.32 0.01 32.93
N HIS A 999 -18.69 -1.15 33.03
CA HIS A 999 -17.47 -1.35 33.82
C HIS A 999 -16.24 -1.22 32.91
N ILE A 1000 -15.33 -0.31 33.24
CA ILE A 1000 -14.09 -0.03 32.51
C ILE A 1000 -12.91 -0.37 33.42
N LYS A 1001 -11.98 -1.19 32.94
CA LYS A 1001 -10.80 -1.68 33.68
C LYS A 1001 -9.52 -0.95 33.26
N PRO A 1002 -8.48 -0.94 34.10
CA PRO A 1002 -7.15 -0.50 33.69
C PRO A 1002 -6.68 -1.26 32.44
N GLY A 1003 -6.27 -0.53 31.40
CA GLY A 1003 -5.90 -1.05 30.08
C GLY A 1003 -7.02 -1.03 29.04
N ASP A 1004 -8.30 -0.85 29.41
CA ASP A 1004 -9.39 -0.80 28.44
C ASP A 1004 -9.28 0.44 27.55
N ARG A 1005 -9.50 0.25 26.24
CA ARG A 1005 -9.55 1.32 25.24
C ARG A 1005 -10.95 1.95 25.23
N VAL A 1006 -11.01 3.25 25.46
CA VAL A 1006 -12.23 4.04 25.55
C VAL A 1006 -12.28 5.03 24.38
N PHE A 1007 -13.43 5.18 23.75
CA PHE A 1007 -13.68 6.17 22.72
C PHE A 1007 -14.83 7.08 23.12
N VAL A 1008 -14.62 8.39 23.00
CA VAL A 1008 -15.59 9.42 23.35
C VAL A 1008 -16.11 10.11 22.10
N SER A 1009 -17.40 10.05 21.84
CA SER A 1009 -18.07 10.78 20.76
C SER A 1009 -18.52 12.16 21.25
N PHE A 1010 -17.65 13.17 21.11
CA PHE A 1010 -18.03 14.55 21.40
C PHE A 1010 -19.11 15.07 20.45
N ALA A 1011 -19.16 14.57 19.21
CA ALA A 1011 -20.24 14.87 18.27
C ALA A 1011 -21.63 14.50 18.82
N LYS A 1012 -21.80 13.31 19.43
CA LYS A 1012 -23.04 12.90 20.09
C LYS A 1012 -23.30 13.71 21.38
N ALA A 1013 -22.29 13.83 22.25
CA ALA A 1013 -22.41 14.58 23.52
C ALA A 1013 -22.84 16.04 23.33
N ASN A 1014 -22.43 16.66 22.22
CA ASN A 1014 -22.78 18.03 21.85
C ASN A 1014 -24.20 18.19 21.23
N HIS A 1015 -24.89 17.08 20.97
CA HIS A 1015 -26.30 17.04 20.55
C HIS A 1015 -27.25 16.48 21.63
N ASP A 1016 -26.74 16.20 22.84
CA ASP A 1016 -27.53 15.78 24.00
C ASP A 1016 -28.65 16.80 24.29
N PRO A 1017 -29.94 16.43 24.15
CA PRO A 1017 -31.05 17.37 24.26
C PRO A 1017 -31.36 17.78 25.71
N GLU A 1018 -30.88 17.03 26.72
CA GLU A 1018 -31.05 17.40 28.13
C GLU A 1018 -30.12 18.55 28.50
N ILE A 1019 -28.92 18.58 27.91
CA ILE A 1019 -27.91 19.64 28.11
C ILE A 1019 -28.03 20.77 27.08
N PHE A 1020 -28.46 20.46 25.86
CA PHE A 1020 -28.61 21.40 24.75
C PHE A 1020 -30.04 21.46 24.19
N PRO A 1021 -31.02 22.05 24.91
CA PRO A 1021 -32.38 22.23 24.41
C PRO A 1021 -32.45 22.88 23.02
N ASN A 1022 -33.12 22.19 22.10
CA ASN A 1022 -33.01 22.31 20.64
C ASN A 1022 -31.54 22.20 20.20
N PRO A 1023 -30.99 20.98 20.01
CA PRO A 1023 -29.57 20.80 19.72
C PRO A 1023 -29.18 21.29 18.32
N ASP A 1024 -30.07 21.20 17.33
CA ASP A 1024 -29.78 21.64 15.95
C ASP A 1024 -29.84 23.18 15.75
N GLU A 1025 -30.30 23.93 16.76
CA GLU A 1025 -30.41 25.39 16.71
C GLU A 1025 -29.16 26.09 17.25
N VAL A 1026 -28.70 27.13 16.53
CA VAL A 1026 -27.65 28.05 17.00
C VAL A 1026 -28.23 29.00 18.04
N LYS A 1027 -27.83 28.86 19.31
CA LYS A 1027 -28.21 29.74 20.42
C LYS A 1027 -26.98 30.33 21.11
N LEU A 1028 -26.87 31.66 21.07
CA LEU A 1028 -25.69 32.35 21.61
C LEU A 1028 -25.71 32.51 23.13
N ASP A 1029 -26.86 32.35 23.78
CA ASP A 1029 -27.08 32.60 25.21
C ASP A 1029 -26.77 31.38 26.11
N ARG A 1030 -26.44 30.21 25.53
CA ARG A 1030 -26.07 29.00 26.28
C ARG A 1030 -24.92 29.25 27.28
N PRO A 1031 -24.90 28.59 28.45
CA PRO A 1031 -23.79 28.66 29.41
C PRO A 1031 -22.45 28.21 28.80
N LEU A 1032 -21.33 28.83 29.20
CA LEU A 1032 -20.01 28.50 28.62
C LEU A 1032 -19.44 27.15 29.11
N ASP A 1033 -19.97 26.63 30.22
CA ASP A 1033 -19.51 25.40 30.90
C ASP A 1033 -20.27 24.13 30.48
N SER A 1034 -21.32 24.27 29.64
CA SER A 1034 -21.97 23.12 28.98
C SER A 1034 -21.23 22.70 27.70
N TYR A 1035 -20.52 23.61 27.02
CA TYR A 1035 -19.71 23.26 25.86
C TYR A 1035 -18.49 22.41 26.26
N ILE A 1036 -18.52 21.13 25.89
CA ILE A 1036 -17.34 20.26 25.97
C ILE A 1036 -16.40 20.68 24.84
N TYR A 1037 -15.21 21.15 25.20
CA TYR A 1037 -14.22 21.61 24.23
C TYR A 1037 -13.17 20.53 24.01
N PHE A 1038 -13.01 20.09 22.76
CA PHE A 1038 -12.19 18.94 22.36
C PHE A 1038 -10.75 18.97 22.90
N ASN A 1039 -10.14 20.16 22.98
CA ASN A 1039 -8.84 20.38 23.61
C ASN A 1039 -9.04 20.98 25.02
N GLN A 1040 -9.57 20.21 25.97
CA GLN A 1040 -9.53 20.53 27.42
C GLN A 1040 -8.35 19.81 28.09
N GLY A 1041 -7.73 20.46 29.08
CA GLY A 1041 -6.57 19.92 29.80
C GLY A 1041 -5.22 20.25 29.14
N ALA A 1042 -4.18 19.48 29.48
CA ALA A 1042 -2.78 19.74 29.10
C ALA A 1042 -2.49 19.57 27.59
N GLU A 1043 -3.46 19.12 26.80
CA GLU A 1043 -3.36 18.92 25.34
C GLU A 1043 -3.58 20.23 24.54
N ALA A 1044 -3.93 21.34 25.21
CA ALA A 1044 -4.34 22.58 24.55
C ALA A 1044 -3.18 23.59 24.35
N CYS A 1045 -2.46 23.51 23.23
CA CYS A 1045 -1.34 24.42 22.86
C CYS A 1045 -1.60 25.93 23.05
N LEU A 1046 -2.84 26.40 22.83
CA LEU A 1046 -3.25 27.81 22.99
C LEU A 1046 -4.11 28.06 24.23
N GLY A 1047 -4.43 27.01 25.00
CA GLY A 1047 -5.58 26.98 25.90
C GLY A 1047 -6.94 27.06 25.17
N LYS A 1048 -8.04 26.77 25.89
CA LYS A 1048 -9.42 26.88 25.36
C LYS A 1048 -9.71 28.29 24.83
N GLU A 1049 -9.22 29.32 25.53
CA GLU A 1049 -9.46 30.73 25.18
C GLU A 1049 -8.69 31.15 23.90
N GLY A 1050 -7.39 30.91 23.83
CA GLY A 1050 -6.57 31.30 22.68
C GLY A 1050 -6.99 30.63 21.38
N SER A 1051 -7.38 29.34 21.42
CA SER A 1051 -7.94 28.65 20.25
C SER A 1051 -9.25 29.26 19.78
N LEU A 1052 -10.17 29.61 20.68
CA LEU A 1052 -11.45 30.23 20.32
C LEU A 1052 -11.26 31.65 19.76
N ILE A 1053 -10.30 32.42 20.29
CA ILE A 1053 -9.92 33.73 19.75
C ILE A 1053 -9.33 33.60 18.34
N ALA A 1054 -8.43 32.63 18.10
CA ALA A 1054 -7.90 32.36 16.76
C ALA A 1054 -9.03 32.07 15.76
N LEU A 1055 -9.92 31.12 16.09
CA LEU A 1055 -11.07 30.75 15.25
C LEU A 1055 -12.01 31.93 14.95
N ALA A 1056 -12.37 32.71 15.97
CA ALA A 1056 -13.22 33.90 15.81
C ALA A 1056 -12.54 34.99 14.95
N SER A 1057 -11.21 35.13 15.04
CA SER A 1057 -10.42 36.07 14.24
C SER A 1057 -10.36 35.65 12.76
N MET A 1058 -10.17 34.36 12.49
CA MET A 1058 -10.23 33.82 11.13
C MET A 1058 -11.64 33.96 10.53
N LEU A 1059 -12.69 33.65 11.32
CA LEU A 1059 -14.09 33.86 10.92
C LEU A 1059 -14.40 35.35 10.65
N ARG A 1060 -13.91 36.27 11.50
CA ARG A 1060 -14.03 37.73 11.32
C ARG A 1060 -13.46 38.18 9.96
N VAL A 1061 -12.31 37.65 9.54
CA VAL A 1061 -11.74 37.97 8.22
C VAL A 1061 -12.55 37.36 7.08
N VAL A 1062 -12.90 36.08 7.15
CA VAL A 1062 -13.65 35.40 6.07
C VAL A 1062 -15.08 35.97 5.92
N ALA A 1063 -15.73 36.34 7.01
CA ALA A 1063 -17.05 36.96 6.99
C ALA A 1063 -17.04 38.36 6.33
N ARG A 1064 -15.90 39.06 6.27
CA ARG A 1064 -15.79 40.35 5.55
C ARG A 1064 -15.84 40.19 4.03
N LEU A 1065 -15.69 38.97 3.49
CA LEU A 1065 -15.64 38.72 2.04
C LEU A 1065 -17.00 38.97 1.37
N GLU A 1066 -16.98 39.77 0.30
CA GLU A 1066 -18.16 40.11 -0.48
C GLU A 1066 -18.73 38.88 -1.19
N ASN A 1067 -20.05 38.72 -1.14
CA ASN A 1067 -20.78 37.59 -1.76
C ASN A 1067 -20.22 36.18 -1.45
N LEU A 1068 -19.59 35.99 -0.28
CA LEU A 1068 -19.05 34.70 0.17
C LEU A 1068 -20.07 33.56 0.04
N ARG A 1069 -19.68 32.49 -0.68
CA ARG A 1069 -20.48 31.29 -1.01
C ARG A 1069 -19.57 30.07 -1.25
N ARG A 1070 -20.11 28.85 -1.31
CA ARG A 1070 -19.38 27.65 -1.75
C ARG A 1070 -19.06 27.73 -3.25
N ALA A 1071 -17.99 27.09 -3.69
CA ALA A 1071 -17.79 26.80 -5.12
C ALA A 1071 -18.87 25.82 -5.63
N PRO A 1072 -19.25 25.86 -6.91
CA PRO A 1072 -20.29 24.97 -7.46
C PRO A 1072 -19.83 23.52 -7.57
N GLY A 1073 -20.75 22.59 -7.35
CA GLY A 1073 -20.50 21.15 -7.45
C GLY A 1073 -19.65 20.58 -6.30
N PRO A 1074 -19.06 19.38 -6.47
CA PRO A 1074 -18.35 18.67 -5.39
C PRO A 1074 -17.19 19.44 -4.76
N GLN A 1075 -16.52 20.33 -5.49
CA GLN A 1075 -15.37 21.08 -4.95
C GLN A 1075 -15.75 22.06 -3.82
N GLY A 1076 -17.03 22.43 -3.70
CA GLY A 1076 -17.54 23.24 -2.60
C GLY A 1076 -18.12 22.44 -1.42
N GLN A 1077 -17.93 21.12 -1.37
CA GLN A 1077 -18.54 20.23 -0.38
C GLN A 1077 -17.48 19.44 0.39
N LEU A 1078 -17.55 19.43 1.72
CA LEU A 1078 -16.74 18.51 2.52
C LEU A 1078 -17.27 17.09 2.34
N LYS A 1079 -16.43 16.17 1.83
CA LYS A 1079 -16.80 14.76 1.69
C LYS A 1079 -16.68 14.02 3.02
N LYS A 1080 -17.67 14.26 3.89
CA LYS A 1080 -17.90 13.61 5.18
C LYS A 1080 -18.38 12.16 5.01
N ILE A 1081 -17.90 11.28 5.87
CA ILE A 1081 -18.17 9.83 5.94
C ILE A 1081 -18.49 9.49 7.43
N PRO A 1082 -19.75 9.19 7.78
CA PRO A 1082 -20.12 8.89 9.17
C PRO A 1082 -19.62 7.51 9.61
N ARG A 1083 -19.36 7.34 10.91
CA ARG A 1083 -18.89 6.08 11.53
C ARG A 1083 -19.83 5.62 12.65
N VAL A 1084 -19.87 4.30 12.88
CA VAL A 1084 -20.90 3.62 13.72
C VAL A 1084 -20.89 4.08 15.18
N ASP A 1085 -19.71 4.37 15.71
CA ASP A 1085 -19.51 4.95 17.05
C ASP A 1085 -20.03 6.39 17.19
N GLY A 1086 -20.30 7.09 16.08
CA GLY A 1086 -20.88 8.43 16.03
C GLY A 1086 -19.89 9.55 15.70
N HIS A 1087 -18.65 9.26 15.32
CA HIS A 1087 -17.78 10.28 14.72
C HIS A 1087 -17.93 10.34 13.20
N THR A 1088 -17.27 11.31 12.57
CA THR A 1088 -17.17 11.42 11.11
C THR A 1088 -15.71 11.47 10.71
N VAL A 1089 -15.37 10.82 9.60
CA VAL A 1089 -14.09 11.01 8.92
C VAL A 1089 -14.33 11.74 7.59
N TYR A 1090 -13.27 12.34 7.06
CA TYR A 1090 -13.28 13.02 5.78
C TYR A 1090 -12.59 12.15 4.73
N LEU A 1091 -12.78 12.44 3.45
CA LEU A 1091 -11.88 11.96 2.40
C LEU A 1091 -10.81 13.00 2.08
N ARG A 1092 -9.66 12.54 1.57
CA ARG A 1092 -8.69 13.38 0.86
C ARG A 1092 -9.28 14.01 -0.40
N GLU A 1093 -8.63 15.04 -0.91
CA GLU A 1093 -9.03 15.84 -2.07
C GLU A 1093 -9.20 15.05 -3.39
N ASP A 1094 -8.58 13.89 -3.48
CA ASP A 1094 -8.68 12.93 -4.58
C ASP A 1094 -9.62 11.74 -4.28
N TYR A 1095 -10.25 11.71 -3.10
CA TYR A 1095 -11.05 10.60 -2.57
C TYR A 1095 -10.28 9.26 -2.42
N SER A 1096 -8.93 9.26 -2.35
CA SER A 1096 -8.12 8.04 -2.21
C SER A 1096 -8.16 7.40 -0.82
N SER A 1097 -8.27 8.18 0.25
CA SER A 1097 -8.27 7.67 1.62
C SER A 1097 -9.14 8.49 2.55
N PHE A 1098 -9.60 7.84 3.63
CA PHE A 1098 -10.08 8.56 4.80
C PHE A 1098 -8.96 9.38 5.45
N PHE A 1099 -9.33 10.49 6.06
CA PHE A 1099 -8.50 11.37 6.87
C PHE A 1099 -9.37 11.92 8.03
N PRO A 1100 -8.88 12.04 9.26
CA PRO A 1100 -9.71 12.48 10.39
C PRO A 1100 -10.04 13.99 10.38
N PHE A 1101 -9.44 14.77 9.47
CA PHE A 1101 -9.65 16.22 9.36
C PHE A 1101 -10.15 16.61 7.96
N PRO A 1102 -10.84 17.74 7.82
CA PRO A 1102 -11.13 18.32 6.51
C PRO A 1102 -9.84 18.57 5.70
N THR A 1103 -9.91 18.33 4.39
CA THR A 1103 -8.75 18.37 3.48
C THR A 1103 -8.86 19.45 2.40
N THR A 1104 -10.05 19.64 1.83
CA THR A 1104 -10.37 20.59 0.75
C THR A 1104 -11.76 21.19 0.95
N LEU A 1105 -11.89 22.51 0.82
CA LEU A 1105 -13.18 23.19 0.71
C LEU A 1105 -13.03 24.46 -0.12
N LYS A 1106 -13.50 24.43 -1.37
CA LYS A 1106 -13.40 25.60 -2.25
C LYS A 1106 -14.58 26.54 -2.06
N ILE A 1107 -14.26 27.80 -1.83
CA ILE A 1107 -15.24 28.90 -1.69
C ILE A 1107 -15.07 29.89 -2.82
N HIS A 1108 -16.16 30.59 -3.14
CA HIS A 1108 -16.19 31.73 -4.05
C HIS A 1108 -16.50 33.00 -3.27
N TYR A 1109 -15.86 34.10 -3.66
CA TYR A 1109 -16.17 35.44 -3.19
C TYR A 1109 -15.85 36.49 -4.26
N ASP A 1110 -16.40 37.68 -4.07
CA ASP A 1110 -16.30 38.81 -5.01
C ASP A 1110 -15.50 39.96 -4.36
N GLY A 1111 -15.32 41.07 -5.08
CA GLY A 1111 -14.67 42.28 -4.56
C GLY A 1111 -13.14 42.19 -4.40
N GLU A 1112 -12.54 43.28 -3.89
CA GLU A 1112 -11.10 43.36 -3.58
C GLU A 1112 -10.84 43.24 -2.08
N LEU A 1113 -9.71 42.60 -1.73
CA LEU A 1113 -9.31 42.42 -0.34
C LEU A 1113 -8.69 43.72 0.19
N PRO A 1114 -8.94 44.11 1.47
CA PRO A 1114 -8.21 45.21 2.08
C PRO A 1114 -6.71 44.87 2.12
N ALA A 1115 -5.85 45.86 1.89
CA ALA A 1115 -4.40 45.66 1.99
C ALA A 1115 -4.00 45.24 3.42
N PRO A 1116 -2.94 44.42 3.60
CA PRO A 1116 -2.51 44.02 4.94
C PRO A 1116 -2.09 45.24 5.76
N LYS A 1117 -2.32 45.21 7.08
CA LYS A 1117 -1.77 46.21 7.99
C LYS A 1117 -0.25 46.16 7.88
N ARG A 1118 0.39 47.17 7.27
CA ARG A 1118 1.86 47.25 7.21
C ARG A 1118 2.37 47.29 8.64
N ARG A 1119 3.13 46.26 9.05
CA ARG A 1119 3.93 46.28 10.28
C ARG A 1119 4.84 47.51 10.25
N THR A 1120 4.49 48.53 11.02
CA THR A 1120 5.41 49.61 11.35
C THR A 1120 6.50 49.02 12.23
N THR A 1121 7.66 48.77 11.65
CA THR A 1121 8.90 48.50 12.40
C THR A 1121 9.19 49.72 13.28
N SER A 1122 8.83 49.65 14.55
CA SER A 1122 9.31 50.59 15.56
C SER A 1122 10.82 50.40 15.69
N SER A 1123 11.56 51.46 15.36
CA SER A 1123 13.03 51.56 15.40
C SER A 1123 13.60 51.44 16.82
#